data_AF-A0A970TXU2-F1
#
_entry.id   AF-A0A970TXU2-F1
#
_cell.length_a   1.000
_cell.length_b   1.000
_cell.length_c   1.000
_cell.angle_alpha   90.00
_cell.angle_beta   90.00
_cell.angle_gamma   90.00
#
_symmetry.space_group_name_H-M   'P 1'
#
loop_
_entity.id
_entity.type
_entity.pdbx_description
1 polymer ?
#
loop_
_entity_poly.entity_id
_entity_poly.type
_entity_poly.pdbx_seq_one_letter_code
_entity_poly.pdbx_strand_id
1 'polypeptide(L)'
;MMLLFFFVCSALNTDPAPSSLPLISAAHPLILLQTSAAFRDSDAAAEGADRYEEADRHGAEITRVWGLVPEDLKPYCQLQIELRVRDAALRLELLRRILHEPQKQNVPISLQAADPHDEYVFEPNYVALLLQEFSCIRSVMLSEQQFEYYTPFNVERYAYSPHVRYSCDMIELAVQHNRHILIVLQGLKWTHIAADVLNKPLLEMMQRYPDYVIPVNEFIEPRHLVRQTSVWGLWLGGYTNHWGIEPQSWWYESSFMNGPGLFGDHQHPSEMPAALYRAMIMQGAAMGADVYSFEPYWDLFDYENNRCWEEAILPTLREIIYKKMVPDREQVQEKTKAAYRLSPARDINEFHHNLYDLDWISDEGNLARALYGLWEPMLQFELIPNKSNWFVPLLAPDTPEEWLTPYTCIFEAGQQHSVEAWEEQLKQCINFKNDTKEAWHCSINGYSYVMHSQENLYERQGYRLLLPRPVQQIDATVTADRGLQLSWEKDPGAKRYFIHRVEDETETRTLSALQPLLETSDTFCTLNKADAGTYSITAETTTLRPKTGTVNYLDYLVFSETGSEHDVSIVYDGDQQARVHPKVEEVDDRPDTQLIFPTYPDVPDTYRDIAEEIVLQMDAFKEAYLAMDWRALTNCYAAGYEDANGFHREYVSRAWKWWFRRNNKTFLLRQIRNWNFDLYEETGSVDVTMLLFCVAMRRDDQPFGYDGLVRIPRHKGAELRCRWRKEGDRWYLQNTTPSLPNLEEILWNSRPMDKNERLIPEIDE
;
A
#
# COMPACT_ATOMS: atom_id res chain seq x y z
N MET A 1 33.86 -37.41 -21.04
CA MET A 1 32.47 -37.81 -20.70
C MET A 1 31.57 -36.61 -20.38
N MET A 2 31.97 -35.37 -20.73
CA MET A 2 31.27 -34.12 -20.41
C MET A 2 30.72 -33.40 -21.66
N LEU A 3 30.69 -34.09 -22.81
CA LEU A 3 30.36 -33.51 -24.12
C LEU A 3 29.23 -34.29 -24.84
N LEU A 4 28.64 -35.30 -24.19
CA LEU A 4 27.59 -36.14 -24.79
C LEU A 4 26.17 -35.87 -24.26
N PHE A 5 26.00 -34.94 -23.31
CA PHE A 5 24.69 -34.64 -22.71
C PHE A 5 23.90 -33.56 -23.47
N PHE A 6 24.52 -32.86 -24.42
CA PHE A 6 23.88 -31.78 -25.18
C PHE A 6 23.02 -32.24 -26.38
N PHE A 7 22.94 -33.54 -26.68
CA PHE A 7 22.34 -34.02 -27.93
C PHE A 7 21.15 -34.97 -27.81
N VAL A 8 20.56 -35.17 -26.62
CA VAL A 8 19.44 -36.14 -26.43
C VAL A 8 18.11 -35.49 -25.98
N CYS A 9 17.97 -34.16 -25.99
CA CYS A 9 16.70 -33.48 -25.63
C CYS A 9 15.87 -33.01 -26.85
N SER A 10 15.88 -33.71 -27.98
CA SER A 10 15.09 -33.33 -29.17
C SER A 10 13.91 -34.26 -29.50
N ALA A 11 13.49 -35.13 -28.58
CA ALA A 11 12.37 -36.02 -28.80
C ALA A 11 11.47 -36.17 -27.58
N LEU A 12 10.98 -35.05 -27.06
CA LEU A 12 9.73 -35.02 -26.31
C LEU A 12 8.83 -34.00 -26.99
N ASN A 13 7.58 -34.40 -27.17
CA ASN A 13 6.53 -33.65 -27.82
C ASN A 13 6.20 -32.44 -26.93
N THR A 14 6.98 -31.37 -27.05
CA THR A 14 6.72 -30.10 -26.39
C THR A 14 5.80 -29.29 -27.28
N ASP A 15 4.65 -28.89 -26.75
CA ASP A 15 3.96 -27.75 -27.32
C ASP A 15 4.98 -26.61 -27.43
N PRO A 16 5.06 -25.91 -28.57
CA PRO A 16 6.02 -24.83 -28.71
C PRO A 16 5.78 -23.80 -27.61
N ALA A 17 6.86 -23.35 -26.97
CA ALA A 17 6.81 -22.21 -26.06
C ALA A 17 6.01 -21.08 -26.71
N PRO A 18 5.19 -20.33 -25.96
CA PRO A 18 4.39 -19.24 -26.51
C PRO A 18 5.30 -18.32 -27.34
N SER A 19 4.95 -18.18 -28.62
CA SER A 19 5.79 -17.52 -29.63
C SER A 19 5.90 -16.00 -29.43
N SER A 20 5.16 -15.43 -28.49
CA SER A 20 5.16 -14.01 -28.15
C SER A 20 5.00 -13.82 -26.65
N LEU A 21 5.68 -12.81 -26.11
CA LEU A 21 5.51 -12.37 -24.73
C LEU A 21 4.03 -12.04 -24.49
N PRO A 22 3.44 -12.39 -23.32
CA PRO A 22 2.05 -12.01 -23.03
C PRO A 22 1.86 -10.50 -23.18
N LEU A 23 0.72 -10.07 -23.75
CA LEU A 23 0.45 -8.65 -23.93
C LEU A 23 0.16 -8.01 -22.57
N ILE A 24 0.90 -6.97 -22.20
CA ILE A 24 0.59 -6.08 -21.06
C ILE A 24 0.43 -4.67 -21.63
N SER A 25 -0.61 -3.95 -21.18
CA SER A 25 -0.80 -2.54 -21.50
C SER A 25 -1.85 -1.92 -20.60
N ALA A 26 -2.01 -0.59 -20.64
CA ALA A 26 -3.10 0.12 -19.98
C ALA A 26 -4.52 -0.44 -20.33
N ALA A 27 -4.72 -0.93 -21.56
CA ALA A 27 -5.99 -1.55 -21.98
C ALA A 27 -6.07 -3.05 -21.69
N HIS A 28 -4.95 -3.67 -21.30
CA HIS A 28 -4.84 -5.09 -21.00
C HIS A 28 -3.89 -5.30 -19.82
N PRO A 29 -4.30 -4.89 -18.60
CA PRO A 29 -3.45 -5.01 -17.43
C PRO A 29 -3.23 -6.49 -17.06
N LEU A 30 -2.11 -6.78 -16.42
CA LEU A 30 -1.83 -8.08 -15.83
C LEU A 30 -2.26 -8.10 -14.36
N ILE A 31 -3.03 -9.12 -13.98
CA ILE A 31 -3.49 -9.35 -12.61
C ILE A 31 -2.89 -10.66 -12.12
N LEU A 32 -2.17 -10.63 -10.99
CA LEU A 32 -1.65 -11.81 -10.31
C LEU A 32 -2.45 -12.03 -9.04
N LEU A 33 -2.96 -13.25 -8.86
CA LEU A 33 -3.72 -13.65 -7.68
C LEU A 33 -2.97 -14.76 -6.96
N GLN A 34 -2.49 -14.50 -5.74
CA GLN A 34 -1.77 -15.50 -4.96
C GLN A 34 -2.68 -16.68 -4.58
N THR A 35 -2.19 -17.89 -4.76
CA THR A 35 -2.85 -19.12 -4.28
C THR A 35 -2.40 -19.45 -2.87
N SER A 36 -3.21 -20.21 -2.12
CA SER A 36 -2.82 -20.62 -0.77
C SER A 36 -1.49 -21.36 -0.75
N ALA A 37 -0.56 -20.88 0.06
CA ALA A 37 0.69 -21.57 0.38
C ALA A 37 0.55 -22.51 1.60
N ALA A 38 -0.67 -22.64 2.18
CA ALA A 38 -0.93 -23.41 3.40
C ALA A 38 -1.00 -24.94 3.16
N PHE A 39 -0.04 -25.46 2.40
CA PHE A 39 0.14 -26.89 2.14
C PHE A 39 1.34 -27.44 2.91
N ARG A 40 1.32 -28.74 3.21
CA ARG A 40 2.40 -29.41 3.94
C ARG A 40 3.47 -29.98 3.00
N ASP A 41 3.72 -29.29 1.89
CA ASP A 41 4.75 -29.59 0.89
C ASP A 41 6.05 -28.76 1.10
N SER A 42 6.04 -27.82 2.05
CA SER A 42 7.19 -26.96 2.40
C SER A 42 8.10 -27.52 3.50
N ASP A 43 9.21 -26.84 3.77
CA ASP A 43 10.11 -27.14 4.89
C ASP A 43 9.46 -26.93 6.28
N ALA A 44 8.38 -26.15 6.36
CA ALA A 44 7.60 -25.95 7.58
C ALA A 44 6.58 -27.09 7.85
N ALA A 45 6.48 -28.08 6.96
CA ALA A 45 5.56 -29.19 7.10
C ALA A 45 5.77 -29.96 8.42
N ALA A 46 4.66 -30.34 9.06
CA ALA A 46 4.68 -31.17 10.26
C ALA A 46 5.35 -32.54 9.98
N GLU A 47 6.02 -33.08 11.00
CA GLU A 47 6.69 -34.39 10.90
C GLU A 47 5.71 -35.49 10.46
N GLY A 48 6.09 -36.28 9.45
CA GLY A 48 5.28 -37.36 8.90
C GLY A 48 4.31 -36.97 7.79
N ALA A 49 4.25 -35.70 7.36
CA ALA A 49 3.50 -35.32 6.16
C ALA A 49 4.15 -35.90 4.88
N ASP A 50 3.34 -36.47 3.98
CA ASP A 50 3.79 -36.84 2.64
C ASP A 50 3.79 -35.60 1.74
N ARG A 51 4.97 -35.00 1.57
CA ARG A 51 5.13 -33.78 0.76
C ARG A 51 4.70 -33.97 -0.69
N TYR A 52 4.81 -35.18 -1.25
CA TYR A 52 4.42 -35.43 -2.65
C TYR A 52 2.90 -35.46 -2.81
N GLU A 53 2.17 -36.06 -1.86
CA GLU A 53 0.70 -36.04 -1.85
C GLU A 53 0.17 -34.61 -1.62
N GLU A 54 0.83 -33.85 -0.74
CA GLU A 54 0.47 -32.46 -0.46
C GLU A 54 0.74 -31.55 -1.68
N ALA A 55 1.83 -31.79 -2.42
CA ALA A 55 2.10 -31.09 -3.68
C ALA A 55 1.04 -31.39 -4.77
N ASP A 56 0.55 -32.63 -4.86
CA ASP A 56 -0.56 -32.97 -5.78
C ASP A 56 -1.86 -32.24 -5.38
N ARG A 57 -2.14 -32.14 -4.06
CA ARG A 57 -3.29 -31.38 -3.54
C ARG A 57 -3.17 -29.89 -3.81
N HIS A 58 -1.97 -29.32 -3.66
CA HIS A 58 -1.68 -27.93 -3.97
C HIS A 58 -1.95 -27.65 -5.47
N GLY A 59 -1.48 -28.52 -6.37
CA GLY A 59 -1.80 -28.44 -7.81
C GLY A 59 -3.31 -28.48 -8.13
N ALA A 60 -4.06 -29.33 -7.44
CA ALA A 60 -5.51 -29.40 -7.57
C ALA A 60 -6.21 -28.13 -7.07
N GLU A 61 -5.72 -27.53 -5.98
CA GLU A 61 -6.25 -26.29 -5.43
C GLU A 61 -6.08 -25.12 -6.38
N ILE A 62 -4.91 -24.97 -7.01
CA ILE A 62 -4.65 -23.94 -8.02
C ILE A 62 -5.69 -24.02 -9.14
N THR A 63 -6.02 -25.23 -9.59
CA THR A 63 -7.04 -25.45 -10.63
C THR A 63 -8.44 -25.10 -10.13
N ARG A 64 -8.75 -25.43 -8.87
CA ARG A 64 -10.04 -25.11 -8.24
C ARG A 64 -10.27 -23.59 -8.21
N VAL A 65 -9.30 -22.84 -7.70
CA VAL A 65 -9.44 -21.37 -7.57
C VAL A 65 -9.39 -20.66 -8.92
N TRP A 66 -8.70 -21.20 -9.93
CA TRP A 66 -8.84 -20.73 -11.31
C TRP A 66 -10.29 -20.81 -11.82
N GLY A 67 -11.03 -21.83 -11.37
CA GLY A 67 -12.47 -21.96 -11.64
C GLY A 67 -13.34 -20.88 -10.98
N LEU A 68 -12.84 -20.21 -9.94
CA LEU A 68 -13.52 -19.11 -9.24
C LEU A 68 -13.23 -17.74 -9.85
N VAL A 69 -12.15 -17.59 -10.63
CA VAL A 69 -11.88 -16.36 -11.37
C VAL A 69 -12.99 -16.16 -12.41
N PRO A 70 -13.66 -14.99 -12.45
CA PRO A 70 -14.70 -14.77 -13.45
C PRO A 70 -14.17 -14.77 -14.88
N GLU A 71 -14.96 -15.29 -15.82
CA GLU A 71 -14.56 -15.43 -17.24
C GLU A 71 -14.17 -14.11 -17.90
N ASP A 72 -14.78 -13.00 -17.50
CA ASP A 72 -14.45 -11.65 -17.98
C ASP A 72 -13.08 -11.17 -17.51
N LEU A 73 -12.58 -11.69 -16.37
CA LEU A 73 -11.27 -11.34 -15.82
C LEU A 73 -10.16 -12.32 -16.19
N LYS A 74 -10.47 -13.59 -16.46
CA LYS A 74 -9.47 -14.62 -16.82
C LYS A 74 -8.44 -14.18 -17.87
N PRO A 75 -8.79 -13.44 -18.94
CA PRO A 75 -7.81 -12.99 -19.94
C PRO A 75 -6.67 -12.13 -19.38
N TYR A 76 -6.91 -11.48 -18.24
CA TYR A 76 -5.98 -10.57 -17.57
C TYR A 76 -5.22 -11.26 -16.42
N CYS A 77 -5.63 -12.47 -16.02
CA CYS A 77 -5.18 -13.09 -14.78
C CYS A 77 -4.11 -14.16 -14.95
N GLN A 78 -3.21 -14.24 -13.97
CA GLN A 78 -2.34 -15.38 -13.67
C GLN A 78 -2.45 -15.73 -12.19
N LEU A 79 -2.22 -16.99 -11.83
CA LEU A 79 -2.13 -17.41 -10.44
C LEU A 79 -0.66 -17.42 -10.00
N GLN A 80 -0.36 -16.73 -8.90
CA GLN A 80 0.97 -16.72 -8.31
C GLN A 80 1.10 -17.87 -7.31
N ILE A 81 2.19 -18.63 -7.44
CA ILE A 81 2.49 -19.77 -6.57
C ILE A 81 3.85 -19.59 -5.91
N GLU A 82 3.97 -20.01 -4.66
CA GLU A 82 5.22 -20.11 -3.91
C GLU A 82 5.40 -21.49 -3.28
N LEU A 83 6.65 -21.89 -3.05
CA LEU A 83 7.01 -23.12 -2.35
C LEU A 83 8.35 -22.97 -1.65
N ARG A 84 8.37 -23.02 -0.32
CA ARG A 84 9.59 -22.87 0.50
C ARG A 84 10.21 -24.22 0.84
N VAL A 85 11.19 -24.65 0.05
CA VAL A 85 11.99 -25.87 0.27
C VAL A 85 13.46 -25.58 -0.04
N ARG A 86 14.35 -25.81 0.94
CA ARG A 86 15.79 -25.54 0.81
C ARG A 86 16.52 -26.45 -0.17
N ASP A 87 16.12 -27.72 -0.23
CA ASP A 87 16.69 -28.67 -1.19
C ASP A 87 16.12 -28.37 -2.59
N ALA A 88 16.96 -27.85 -3.47
CA ALA A 88 16.55 -27.41 -4.80
C ALA A 88 16.10 -28.57 -5.71
N ALA A 89 16.64 -29.78 -5.54
CA ALA A 89 16.23 -30.93 -6.32
C ALA A 89 14.86 -31.44 -5.87
N LEU A 90 14.62 -31.50 -4.55
CA LEU A 90 13.30 -31.81 -4.01
C LEU A 90 12.27 -30.75 -4.41
N ARG A 91 12.62 -29.46 -4.31
CA ARG A 91 11.75 -28.36 -4.72
C ARG A 91 11.33 -28.48 -6.18
N LEU A 92 12.27 -28.82 -7.09
CA LEU A 92 11.97 -29.09 -8.49
C LEU A 92 10.95 -30.23 -8.65
N GLU A 93 11.14 -31.34 -7.95
CA GLU A 93 10.23 -32.50 -8.02
C GLU A 93 8.82 -32.18 -7.51
N LEU A 94 8.72 -31.41 -6.41
CA LEU A 94 7.43 -30.96 -5.87
C LEU A 94 6.75 -29.96 -6.81
N LEU A 95 7.48 -28.98 -7.35
CA LEU A 95 6.93 -28.03 -8.32
C LEU A 95 6.43 -28.72 -9.60
N ARG A 96 7.13 -29.75 -10.09
CA ARG A 96 6.63 -30.57 -11.22
C ARG A 96 5.25 -31.16 -10.93
N ARG A 97 5.04 -31.68 -9.71
CA ARG A 97 3.75 -32.21 -9.28
C ARG A 97 2.67 -31.13 -9.18
N ILE A 98 2.99 -30.02 -8.52
CA ILE A 98 2.09 -28.86 -8.41
C ILE A 98 1.64 -28.37 -9.79
N LEU A 99 2.58 -28.27 -10.75
CA LEU A 99 2.33 -27.68 -12.07
C LEU A 99 1.66 -28.63 -13.08
N HIS A 100 1.59 -29.94 -12.81
CA HIS A 100 1.01 -30.90 -13.75
C HIS A 100 -0.48 -30.64 -14.04
N GLU A 101 -1.32 -30.44 -13.01
CA GLU A 101 -2.75 -30.19 -13.23
C GLU A 101 -3.01 -28.78 -13.80
N PRO A 102 -2.38 -27.68 -13.31
CA PRO A 102 -2.46 -26.36 -13.94
C PRO A 102 -2.10 -26.35 -15.43
N GLN A 103 -1.02 -27.04 -15.83
CA GLN A 103 -0.63 -27.18 -17.23
C GLN A 103 -1.70 -27.86 -18.07
N LYS A 104 -2.24 -28.99 -17.58
CA LYS A 104 -3.30 -29.74 -18.27
C LYS A 104 -4.57 -28.93 -18.47
N GLN A 105 -4.87 -28.02 -17.56
CA GLN A 105 -6.04 -27.13 -17.59
C GLN A 105 -5.74 -25.76 -18.21
N ASN A 106 -4.52 -25.54 -18.71
CA ASN A 106 -4.05 -24.26 -19.27
C ASN A 106 -4.19 -23.07 -18.30
N VAL A 107 -4.02 -23.29 -17.00
CA VAL A 107 -4.04 -22.23 -15.98
C VAL A 107 -2.75 -21.41 -16.08
N PRO A 108 -2.79 -20.09 -16.34
CA PRO A 108 -1.59 -19.26 -16.39
C PRO A 108 -0.96 -19.09 -15.00
N ILE A 109 0.34 -19.36 -14.86
CA ILE A 109 1.07 -19.35 -13.59
C ILE A 109 2.18 -18.30 -13.58
N SER A 110 2.32 -17.59 -12.46
CA SER A 110 3.52 -16.85 -12.08
C SER A 110 4.27 -17.61 -10.98
N LEU A 111 5.52 -18.01 -11.22
CA LEU A 111 6.31 -18.79 -10.28
C LEU A 111 7.20 -17.87 -9.42
N GLN A 112 7.03 -17.88 -8.10
CA GLN A 112 7.96 -17.19 -7.21
C GLN A 112 9.23 -18.00 -7.00
N ALA A 113 10.35 -17.45 -7.46
CA ALA A 113 11.67 -18.08 -7.43
C ALA A 113 12.48 -17.68 -6.19
N ALA A 114 12.22 -16.50 -5.63
CA ALA A 114 12.89 -16.00 -4.43
C ALA A 114 11.94 -15.19 -3.54
N ASP A 115 12.22 -15.19 -2.25
CA ASP A 115 11.49 -14.49 -1.17
C ASP A 115 12.51 -13.87 -0.19
N PRO A 116 12.12 -13.17 0.90
CA PRO A 116 13.06 -12.47 1.76
C PRO A 116 14.04 -13.38 2.53
N HIS A 117 13.86 -14.70 2.49
CA HIS A 117 14.72 -15.68 3.15
C HIS A 117 15.70 -16.30 2.15
N ASP A 118 16.97 -15.94 2.28
CA ASP A 118 18.06 -16.39 1.40
C ASP A 118 18.14 -17.91 1.24
N GLU A 119 17.79 -18.67 2.28
CA GLU A 119 17.81 -20.14 2.24
C GLU A 119 16.80 -20.74 1.24
N TYR A 120 15.78 -19.99 0.80
CA TYR A 120 14.77 -20.42 -0.16
C TYR A 120 14.97 -19.80 -1.55
N VAL A 121 16.11 -19.16 -1.83
CA VAL A 121 16.41 -18.69 -3.20
C VAL A 121 16.56 -19.90 -4.14
N PHE A 122 15.77 -19.96 -5.21
CA PHE A 122 15.75 -21.12 -6.11
C PHE A 122 16.84 -21.01 -7.18
N GLU A 123 17.59 -22.10 -7.42
CA GLU A 123 18.68 -22.11 -8.41
C GLU A 123 18.15 -21.83 -9.83
N PRO A 124 18.75 -20.87 -10.58
CA PRO A 124 18.26 -20.49 -11.93
C PRO A 124 18.20 -21.66 -12.92
N ASN A 125 19.11 -22.63 -12.82
CA ASN A 125 19.12 -23.82 -13.68
C ASN A 125 17.85 -24.68 -13.50
N TYR A 126 17.34 -24.81 -12.26
CA TYR A 126 16.11 -25.55 -12.01
C TYR A 126 14.87 -24.76 -12.44
N VAL A 127 14.88 -23.44 -12.28
CA VAL A 127 13.83 -22.58 -12.85
C VAL A 127 13.79 -22.73 -14.38
N ALA A 128 14.95 -22.74 -15.05
CA ALA A 128 15.05 -22.94 -16.49
C ALA A 128 14.41 -24.26 -16.94
N LEU A 129 14.63 -25.35 -16.20
CA LEU A 129 13.99 -26.64 -16.48
C LEU A 129 12.45 -26.55 -16.37
N LEU A 130 11.92 -25.89 -15.33
CA LEU A 130 10.48 -25.70 -15.21
C LEU A 130 9.91 -24.85 -16.35
N LEU A 131 10.59 -23.78 -16.76
CA LEU A 131 10.16 -22.93 -17.88
C LEU A 131 10.16 -23.66 -19.23
N GLN A 132 11.02 -24.69 -19.40
CA GLN A 132 11.04 -25.56 -20.57
C GLN A 132 9.94 -26.62 -20.53
N GLU A 133 9.66 -27.17 -19.34
CA GLU A 133 8.70 -28.26 -19.14
C GLU A 133 7.24 -27.78 -19.09
N PHE A 134 6.99 -26.58 -18.56
CA PHE A 134 5.65 -26.08 -18.27
C PHE A 134 5.38 -24.74 -18.97
N SER A 135 4.70 -24.79 -20.11
CA SER A 135 4.28 -23.59 -20.86
C SER A 135 3.22 -22.76 -20.13
N CYS A 136 2.56 -23.33 -19.12
CA CYS A 136 1.61 -22.63 -18.28
C CYS A 136 2.28 -21.55 -17.41
N ILE A 137 3.57 -21.69 -17.09
CA ILE A 137 4.33 -20.62 -16.43
C ILE A 137 4.50 -19.48 -17.42
N ARG A 138 3.91 -18.32 -17.14
CA ARG A 138 3.92 -17.11 -17.98
C ARG A 138 4.85 -16.01 -17.45
N SER A 139 5.16 -16.04 -16.16
CA SER A 139 6.13 -15.15 -15.53
C SER A 139 6.85 -15.79 -14.35
N VAL A 140 7.93 -15.15 -13.93
CA VAL A 140 8.68 -15.46 -12.71
C VAL A 140 8.62 -14.26 -11.79
N MET A 141 8.60 -14.49 -10.48
CA MET A 141 8.57 -13.43 -9.47
C MET A 141 9.76 -13.54 -8.52
N LEU A 142 10.38 -12.40 -8.21
CA LEU A 142 11.33 -12.20 -7.14
C LEU A 142 10.68 -11.30 -6.08
N SER A 143 10.43 -11.83 -4.89
CA SER A 143 9.83 -11.05 -3.81
C SER A 143 10.84 -10.66 -2.75
N GLU A 144 10.70 -9.44 -2.24
CA GLU A 144 11.33 -8.88 -1.03
C GLU A 144 12.85 -9.06 -0.88
N GLN A 145 13.58 -9.22 -1.98
CA GLN A 145 15.06 -9.30 -1.97
C GLN A 145 15.69 -8.03 -1.36
N GLN A 146 16.93 -8.13 -0.85
CA GLN A 146 17.63 -7.01 -0.21
C GLN A 146 18.57 -6.28 -1.19
N PHE A 147 18.53 -4.95 -1.20
CA PHE A 147 19.31 -4.10 -2.11
C PHE A 147 20.06 -2.95 -1.42
N GLU A 148 19.93 -2.84 -0.11
CA GLU A 148 20.57 -1.87 0.78
C GLU A 148 22.00 -2.29 1.18
N TYR A 149 22.84 -2.61 0.19
CA TYR A 149 24.19 -3.15 0.40
C TYR A 149 25.28 -2.15 0.06
N TYR A 150 26.04 -1.71 1.06
CA TYR A 150 27.07 -0.66 0.91
C TYR A 150 28.51 -1.12 1.11
N THR A 151 28.76 -2.43 1.18
CA THR A 151 30.11 -2.91 1.48
C THR A 151 31.04 -2.69 0.28
N PRO A 152 32.08 -1.85 0.39
CA PRO A 152 33.00 -1.61 -0.71
C PRO A 152 33.89 -2.83 -0.97
N PHE A 153 34.24 -3.06 -2.23
CA PHE A 153 35.27 -4.02 -2.61
C PHE A 153 36.30 -3.33 -3.51
N ASN A 154 37.59 -3.64 -3.33
CA ASN A 154 38.67 -3.01 -4.10
C ASN A 154 38.55 -3.22 -5.62
N VAL A 155 37.73 -4.19 -6.04
CA VAL A 155 37.35 -4.42 -7.42
C VAL A 155 35.82 -4.31 -7.51
N GLU A 156 35.33 -3.16 -7.96
CA GLU A 156 33.91 -2.77 -7.93
C GLU A 156 32.95 -3.83 -8.50
N ARG A 157 33.32 -4.50 -9.61
CA ARG A 157 32.49 -5.58 -10.19
C ARG A 157 32.26 -6.80 -9.29
N TYR A 158 33.05 -6.96 -8.23
CA TYR A 158 32.86 -8.01 -7.23
C TYR A 158 32.18 -7.48 -5.94
N ALA A 159 31.92 -6.17 -5.84
CA ALA A 159 31.20 -5.57 -4.73
C ALA A 159 29.68 -5.78 -4.80
N TYR A 160 29.14 -6.13 -5.97
CA TYR A 160 27.70 -6.37 -6.13
C TYR A 160 27.21 -7.46 -5.19
N SER A 161 26.10 -7.19 -4.50
CA SER A 161 25.45 -8.12 -3.58
C SER A 161 25.00 -9.40 -4.30
N PRO A 162 24.84 -10.53 -3.58
CA PRO A 162 24.24 -11.73 -4.14
C PRO A 162 22.87 -11.49 -4.78
N HIS A 163 22.03 -10.63 -4.18
CA HIS A 163 20.69 -10.31 -4.70
C HIS A 163 20.74 -9.57 -6.05
N VAL A 164 21.67 -8.63 -6.24
CA VAL A 164 21.86 -7.95 -7.54
C VAL A 164 22.24 -8.96 -8.61
N ARG A 165 23.21 -9.84 -8.32
CA ARG A 165 23.66 -10.86 -9.29
C ARG A 165 22.55 -11.83 -9.64
N TYR A 166 21.86 -12.36 -8.62
CA TYR A 166 20.75 -13.27 -8.81
C TYR A 166 19.62 -12.63 -9.63
N SER A 167 19.27 -11.38 -9.35
CA SER A 167 18.25 -10.66 -10.10
C SER A 167 18.65 -10.49 -11.58
N CYS A 168 19.91 -10.14 -11.87
CA CYS A 168 20.42 -10.08 -13.24
C CYS A 168 20.35 -11.44 -13.95
N ASP A 169 20.79 -12.52 -13.29
CA ASP A 169 20.73 -13.89 -13.86
C ASP A 169 19.29 -14.31 -14.17
N MET A 170 18.34 -13.96 -13.30
CA MET A 170 16.92 -14.26 -13.47
C MET A 170 16.27 -13.41 -14.58
N ILE A 171 16.69 -12.14 -14.76
CA ILE A 171 16.26 -11.32 -15.91
C ILE A 171 16.75 -11.95 -17.22
N GLU A 172 18.01 -12.36 -17.30
CA GLU A 172 18.54 -13.04 -18.50
C GLU A 172 17.77 -14.32 -18.80
N LEU A 173 17.47 -15.12 -17.76
CA LEU A 173 16.68 -16.34 -17.90
C LEU A 173 15.27 -16.04 -18.43
N ALA A 174 14.61 -15.02 -17.89
CA ALA A 174 13.26 -14.63 -18.31
C ALA A 174 13.24 -14.20 -19.80
N VAL A 175 14.24 -13.43 -20.23
CA VAL A 175 14.43 -13.05 -21.64
C VAL A 175 14.66 -14.27 -22.53
N GLN A 176 15.55 -15.19 -22.14
CA GLN A 176 15.85 -16.41 -22.89
C GLN A 176 14.61 -17.29 -23.11
N HIS A 177 13.70 -17.32 -22.14
CA HIS A 177 12.48 -18.11 -22.18
C HIS A 177 11.25 -17.36 -22.66
N ASN A 178 11.38 -16.07 -23.03
CA ASN A 178 10.28 -15.20 -23.41
C ASN A 178 9.18 -15.12 -22.33
N ARG A 179 9.58 -14.73 -21.12
CA ARG A 179 8.73 -14.60 -19.92
C ARG A 179 8.97 -13.25 -19.26
N HIS A 180 7.93 -12.69 -18.63
CA HIS A 180 8.13 -11.55 -17.75
C HIS A 180 8.80 -11.97 -16.44
N ILE A 181 9.55 -11.06 -15.85
CA ILE A 181 10.02 -11.14 -14.48
C ILE A 181 9.44 -9.97 -13.68
N LEU A 182 8.70 -10.32 -12.63
CA LEU A 182 8.21 -9.37 -11.65
C LEU A 182 9.20 -9.30 -10.51
N ILE A 183 9.54 -8.08 -10.11
CA ILE A 183 10.33 -7.84 -8.91
C ILE A 183 9.41 -7.06 -7.98
N VAL A 184 9.09 -7.63 -6.83
CA VAL A 184 8.11 -7.10 -5.89
C VAL A 184 8.86 -6.74 -4.62
N LEU A 185 8.88 -5.46 -4.24
CA LEU A 185 9.69 -4.99 -3.12
C LEU A 185 8.96 -3.96 -2.26
N GLN A 186 9.13 -4.13 -0.95
CA GLN A 186 8.76 -3.20 0.12
C GLN A 186 9.87 -2.19 0.52
N GLY A 187 9.57 -1.39 1.55
CA GLY A 187 10.50 -0.41 2.13
C GLY A 187 11.08 0.60 1.15
N LEU A 188 12.35 0.97 1.35
CA LEU A 188 13.09 1.91 0.50
C LEU A 188 13.87 1.19 -0.62
N LYS A 189 13.66 -0.11 -0.83
CA LYS A 189 14.45 -0.96 -1.73
C LYS A 189 14.52 -0.45 -3.16
N TRP A 190 13.40 0.06 -3.69
CA TRP A 190 13.39 0.69 -5.03
C TRP A 190 14.22 1.98 -5.11
N THR A 191 14.20 2.77 -4.04
CA THR A 191 15.06 3.96 -3.92
C THR A 191 16.53 3.56 -3.82
N HIS A 192 16.85 2.47 -3.11
CA HIS A 192 18.21 1.90 -3.10
C HIS A 192 18.63 1.41 -4.48
N ILE A 193 17.78 0.69 -5.21
CA ILE A 193 18.08 0.24 -6.58
C ILE A 193 18.39 1.44 -7.48
N ALA A 194 17.62 2.53 -7.34
CA ALA A 194 17.78 3.73 -8.16
C ALA A 194 19.02 4.57 -7.79
N ALA A 195 19.37 4.69 -6.51
CA ALA A 195 20.43 5.61 -6.05
C ALA A 195 21.79 4.95 -5.77
N ASP A 196 21.81 3.70 -5.29
CA ASP A 196 23.04 3.03 -4.90
C ASP A 196 23.87 2.61 -6.12
N VAL A 197 25.13 3.04 -6.14
CA VAL A 197 26.06 2.71 -7.21
C VAL A 197 26.29 1.20 -7.38
N LEU A 198 26.13 0.41 -6.32
CA LEU A 198 26.29 -1.05 -6.36
C LEU A 198 25.11 -1.77 -7.00
N ASN A 199 23.94 -1.12 -7.11
CA ASN A 199 22.76 -1.63 -7.80
C ASN A 199 22.72 -1.27 -9.29
N LYS A 200 23.66 -0.44 -9.78
CA LYS A 200 23.72 0.00 -11.17
C LYS A 200 23.61 -1.14 -12.21
N PRO A 201 24.26 -2.31 -12.06
CA PRO A 201 24.10 -3.40 -13.03
C PRO A 201 22.65 -3.86 -13.20
N LEU A 202 21.83 -3.81 -12.14
CA LEU A 202 20.42 -4.15 -12.20
C LEU A 202 19.65 -3.10 -13.03
N LEU A 203 19.89 -1.81 -12.81
CA LEU A 203 19.29 -0.74 -13.62
C LEU A 203 19.65 -0.86 -15.11
N GLU A 204 20.92 -1.16 -15.41
CA GLU A 204 21.38 -1.40 -16.78
C GLU A 204 20.66 -2.59 -17.44
N MET A 205 20.38 -3.65 -16.67
CA MET A 205 19.61 -4.80 -17.14
C MET A 205 18.14 -4.47 -17.39
N MET A 206 17.51 -3.69 -16.50
CA MET A 206 16.14 -3.20 -16.68
C MET A 206 16.03 -2.40 -17.97
N GLN A 207 16.90 -1.40 -18.15
CA GLN A 207 16.91 -0.56 -19.35
C GLN A 207 17.21 -1.35 -20.64
N ARG A 208 18.00 -2.41 -20.55
CA ARG A 208 18.32 -3.29 -21.69
C ARG A 208 17.14 -4.16 -22.11
N TYR A 209 16.31 -4.58 -21.16
CA TYR A 209 15.18 -5.48 -21.37
C TYR A 209 13.88 -4.90 -20.78
N PRO A 210 13.45 -3.69 -21.19
CA PRO A 210 12.40 -2.94 -20.50
C PRO A 210 11.02 -3.60 -20.63
N ASP A 211 10.80 -4.40 -21.67
CA ASP A 211 9.56 -5.18 -21.86
C ASP A 211 9.45 -6.39 -20.91
N TYR A 212 10.58 -6.88 -20.39
CA TYR A 212 10.62 -8.13 -19.63
C TYR A 212 10.57 -7.89 -18.12
N VAL A 213 11.06 -6.75 -17.64
CA VAL A 213 11.16 -6.47 -16.21
C VAL A 213 10.03 -5.59 -15.74
N ILE A 214 9.32 -6.04 -14.72
CA ILE A 214 8.16 -5.36 -14.14
C ILE A 214 8.47 -5.07 -12.67
N PRO A 215 8.84 -3.83 -12.32
CA PRO A 215 9.01 -3.41 -10.94
C PRO A 215 7.62 -3.19 -10.31
N VAL A 216 7.42 -3.74 -9.12
CA VAL A 216 6.14 -3.71 -8.41
C VAL A 216 6.34 -3.10 -7.02
N ASN A 217 5.49 -2.13 -6.71
CA ASN A 217 5.42 -1.49 -5.39
C ASN A 217 4.55 -2.32 -4.44
N GLU A 218 5.14 -2.89 -3.40
CA GLU A 218 4.43 -3.65 -2.37
C GLU A 218 3.78 -2.73 -1.33
N PHE A 219 2.46 -2.83 -1.11
CA PHE A 219 1.74 -1.99 -0.15
C PHE A 219 1.84 -2.60 1.24
N ILE A 220 2.96 -2.34 1.89
CA ILE A 220 3.26 -2.70 3.28
C ILE A 220 4.17 -1.63 3.88
N GLU A 221 4.34 -1.59 5.19
CA GLU A 221 5.23 -0.63 5.88
C GLU A 221 4.87 0.87 5.71
N PRO A 222 5.35 1.74 6.62
CA PRO A 222 4.90 3.13 6.70
C PRO A 222 5.51 4.13 5.69
N ARG A 223 6.15 3.67 4.61
CA ARG A 223 6.89 4.53 3.64
C ARG A 223 6.34 4.47 2.22
N HIS A 224 5.02 4.37 2.09
CA HIS A 224 4.33 4.16 0.82
C HIS A 224 4.67 5.18 -0.27
N LEU A 225 4.54 6.48 0.02
CA LEU A 225 4.69 7.55 -0.99
C LEU A 225 6.08 7.55 -1.65
N VAL A 226 7.16 7.40 -0.87
CA VAL A 226 8.53 7.36 -1.40
C VAL A 226 8.72 6.10 -2.25
N ARG A 227 8.28 4.94 -1.75
CA ARG A 227 8.42 3.66 -2.46
C ARG A 227 7.67 3.68 -3.80
N GLN A 228 6.41 4.12 -3.79
CA GLN A 228 5.58 4.18 -5.00
C GLN A 228 6.18 5.12 -6.05
N THR A 229 6.64 6.30 -5.64
CA THR A 229 7.22 7.30 -6.55
C THR A 229 8.60 6.89 -7.07
N SER A 230 9.35 6.04 -6.36
CA SER A 230 10.56 5.38 -6.86
C SER A 230 10.26 4.37 -7.97
N VAL A 231 9.29 3.47 -7.77
CA VAL A 231 8.89 2.49 -8.80
C VAL A 231 8.37 3.20 -10.04
N TRP A 232 7.47 4.17 -9.83
CA TRP A 232 6.90 4.97 -10.91
C TRP A 232 7.96 5.77 -11.67
N GLY A 233 9.00 6.24 -10.96
CA GLY A 233 10.14 6.92 -11.55
C GLY A 233 10.99 6.04 -12.46
N LEU A 234 11.11 4.73 -12.19
CA LEU A 234 11.76 3.79 -13.11
C LEU A 234 11.00 3.65 -14.43
N TRP A 235 9.66 3.63 -14.38
CA TRP A 235 8.80 3.58 -15.56
C TRP A 235 8.82 4.89 -16.36
N LEU A 236 8.68 6.03 -15.68
CA LEU A 236 8.71 7.35 -16.33
C LEU A 236 10.11 7.80 -16.77
N GLY A 237 11.16 7.23 -16.16
CA GLY A 237 12.57 7.40 -16.52
C GLY A 237 13.05 6.44 -17.63
N GLY A 238 12.16 5.58 -18.15
CA GLY A 238 12.46 4.73 -19.31
C GLY A 238 13.28 3.47 -19.01
N TYR A 239 13.38 3.04 -17.75
CA TYR A 239 14.08 1.80 -17.40
C TYR A 239 13.23 0.56 -17.67
N THR A 240 11.90 0.68 -17.67
CA THR A 240 10.95 -0.42 -17.87
C THR A 240 9.74 0.06 -18.65
N ASN A 241 9.01 -0.85 -19.32
CA ASN A 241 7.81 -0.50 -20.10
C ASN A 241 6.50 -0.70 -19.34
N HIS A 242 6.55 -1.47 -18.26
CA HIS A 242 5.44 -1.77 -17.37
C HIS A 242 5.84 -1.53 -15.93
N TRP A 243 4.88 -1.27 -15.06
CA TRP A 243 5.10 -1.24 -13.62
C TRP A 243 3.82 -1.61 -12.89
N GLY A 244 3.96 -2.04 -11.64
CA GLY A 244 2.83 -2.54 -10.89
C GLY A 244 2.76 -2.08 -9.45
N ILE A 245 1.64 -2.47 -8.86
CA ILE A 245 1.38 -2.37 -7.43
C ILE A 245 1.00 -3.75 -6.88
N GLU A 246 1.28 -3.95 -5.61
CA GLU A 246 0.78 -5.10 -4.86
C GLU A 246 0.00 -4.62 -3.63
N PRO A 247 -1.32 -4.40 -3.76
CA PRO A 247 -2.19 -4.11 -2.63
C PRO A 247 -2.19 -5.26 -1.63
N GLN A 248 -2.04 -4.97 -0.34
CA GLN A 248 -2.07 -6.00 0.71
C GLN A 248 -2.70 -5.52 2.02
N SER A 249 -3.36 -6.43 2.74
CA SER A 249 -3.91 -6.15 4.07
C SER A 249 -2.84 -5.93 5.15
N TRP A 250 -1.63 -6.45 4.94
CA TRP A 250 -0.48 -6.30 5.84
C TRP A 250 -0.10 -4.84 6.09
N TRP A 251 -0.43 -3.96 5.15
CA TRP A 251 -0.27 -2.52 5.32
C TRP A 251 -0.94 -1.99 6.59
N TYR A 252 -2.15 -2.47 6.90
CA TYR A 252 -2.95 -1.98 8.02
C TYR A 252 -2.31 -2.34 9.37
N GLU A 253 -1.86 -3.59 9.50
CA GLU A 253 -1.12 -4.06 10.68
C GLU A 253 0.23 -3.35 10.81
N SER A 254 0.99 -3.23 9.71
CA SER A 254 2.30 -2.55 9.69
C SER A 254 2.19 -1.06 10.02
N SER A 255 1.01 -0.50 9.83
CA SER A 255 0.61 0.87 10.16
C SER A 255 0.05 1.00 11.58
N PHE A 256 0.03 -0.09 12.35
CA PHE A 256 -0.49 -0.15 13.73
C PHE A 256 -1.94 0.33 13.86
N MET A 257 -2.74 0.18 12.82
CA MET A 257 -4.13 0.60 12.76
C MET A 257 -5.03 -0.59 13.12
N ASN A 258 -6.02 -0.36 13.99
CA ASN A 258 -6.94 -1.40 14.46
C ASN A 258 -8.44 -1.02 14.28
N GLY A 259 -8.71 0.02 13.51
CA GLY A 259 -10.03 0.64 13.35
C GLY A 259 -9.96 2.15 13.51
N PRO A 260 -11.03 2.88 13.14
CA PRO A 260 -11.03 4.34 13.09
C PRO A 260 -10.68 4.94 14.46
N GLY A 261 -9.50 5.56 14.51
CA GLY A 261 -8.89 6.19 15.65
C GLY A 261 -8.35 5.23 16.70
N LEU A 262 -8.24 3.94 16.40
CA LEU A 262 -7.69 2.95 17.29
C LEU A 262 -6.33 2.48 16.76
N PHE A 263 -5.31 2.58 17.61
CA PHE A 263 -3.94 2.18 17.27
C PHE A 263 -3.41 1.09 18.19
N GLY A 264 -2.42 0.34 17.73
CA GLY A 264 -1.69 -0.65 18.53
C GLY A 264 -1.36 -1.91 17.75
N ASP A 265 -0.58 -2.78 18.37
CA ASP A 265 -0.09 -4.06 17.81
C ASP A 265 -1.13 -5.19 17.98
N HIS A 266 -2.40 -4.86 17.71
CA HIS A 266 -3.58 -5.64 18.08
C HIS A 266 -4.56 -5.75 16.93
N GLN A 267 -4.22 -6.44 15.84
CA GLN A 267 -5.19 -7.09 14.94
C GLN A 267 -4.46 -7.99 13.94
N HIS A 268 -5.18 -9.02 13.46
CA HIS A 268 -4.74 -9.78 12.30
C HIS A 268 -4.96 -8.91 11.05
N PRO A 269 -4.12 -8.97 10.00
CA PRO A 269 -4.27 -8.16 8.78
C PRO A 269 -5.66 -8.22 8.17
N SER A 270 -6.35 -9.36 8.34
CA SER A 270 -7.71 -9.60 7.84
C SER A 270 -8.74 -8.60 8.36
N GLU A 271 -8.43 -7.82 9.39
CA GLU A 271 -9.33 -6.83 9.99
C GLU A 271 -9.32 -5.50 9.22
N MET A 272 -8.35 -5.30 8.32
CA MET A 272 -8.33 -4.16 7.41
C MET A 272 -9.69 -3.99 6.71
N PRO A 273 -10.28 -2.78 6.72
CA PRO A 273 -11.48 -2.52 5.95
C PRO A 273 -11.27 -2.80 4.46
N ALA A 274 -12.12 -3.64 3.85
CA ALA A 274 -12.02 -4.04 2.45
C ALA A 274 -11.89 -2.84 1.49
N ALA A 275 -12.60 -1.75 1.77
CA ALA A 275 -12.57 -0.52 0.97
C ALA A 275 -11.16 0.07 0.77
N LEU A 276 -10.18 -0.19 1.65
CA LEU A 276 -8.80 0.26 1.43
C LEU A 276 -8.17 -0.34 0.17
N TYR A 277 -8.52 -1.58 -0.21
CA TYR A 277 -8.08 -2.15 -1.49
C TYR A 277 -8.51 -1.29 -2.68
N ARG A 278 -9.70 -0.68 -2.61
CA ARG A 278 -10.18 0.22 -3.66
C ARG A 278 -9.28 1.44 -3.79
N ALA A 279 -8.86 2.04 -2.68
CA ALA A 279 -7.92 3.16 -2.70
C ALA A 279 -6.59 2.78 -3.36
N MET A 280 -6.02 1.65 -2.95
CA MET A 280 -4.75 1.13 -3.48
C MET A 280 -4.81 0.91 -4.99
N ILE A 281 -5.85 0.20 -5.46
CA ILE A 281 -6.06 -0.09 -6.90
C ILE A 281 -6.29 1.20 -7.68
N MET A 282 -7.15 2.11 -7.21
CA MET A 282 -7.47 3.35 -7.92
C MET A 282 -6.29 4.31 -7.99
N GLN A 283 -5.44 4.34 -6.97
CA GLN A 283 -4.22 5.14 -7.00
C GLN A 283 -3.23 4.58 -8.02
N GLY A 284 -3.01 3.25 -8.06
CA GLY A 284 -2.21 2.60 -9.10
C GLY A 284 -2.76 2.90 -10.50
N ALA A 285 -4.06 2.75 -10.69
CA ALA A 285 -4.73 3.05 -11.96
C ALA A 285 -4.55 4.52 -12.36
N ALA A 286 -4.73 5.49 -11.45
CA ALA A 286 -4.53 6.90 -11.75
C ALA A 286 -3.08 7.22 -12.16
N MET A 287 -2.10 6.48 -11.65
CA MET A 287 -0.68 6.67 -11.96
C MET A 287 -0.19 5.87 -13.18
N GLY A 288 -1.05 5.05 -13.80
CA GLY A 288 -0.70 4.26 -14.99
C GLY A 288 -0.12 2.87 -14.70
N ALA A 289 -0.39 2.29 -13.53
CA ALA A 289 -0.01 0.90 -13.25
C ALA A 289 -0.82 -0.05 -14.14
N ASP A 290 -0.13 -0.90 -14.88
CA ASP A 290 -0.70 -1.94 -15.74
C ASP A 290 -0.44 -3.35 -15.22
N VAL A 291 0.11 -3.47 -14.02
CA VAL A 291 0.29 -4.74 -13.30
C VAL A 291 -0.22 -4.63 -11.86
N TYR A 292 -1.02 -5.60 -11.44
CA TYR A 292 -1.62 -5.68 -10.10
C TYR A 292 -1.33 -7.06 -9.54
N SER A 293 -0.51 -7.16 -8.50
CA SER A 293 -0.30 -8.40 -7.73
C SER A 293 -1.15 -8.35 -6.46
N PHE A 294 -1.71 -9.45 -6.00
CA PHE A 294 -2.52 -9.47 -4.78
C PHE A 294 -2.02 -10.53 -3.82
N GLU A 295 -1.64 -10.07 -2.64
CA GLU A 295 -1.26 -10.81 -1.44
C GLU A 295 -1.99 -10.15 -0.25
N PRO A 296 -2.21 -10.83 0.88
CA PRO A 296 -2.13 -12.27 1.11
C PRO A 296 -3.26 -13.07 0.47
N TYR A 297 -2.99 -14.34 0.18
CA TYR A 297 -3.97 -15.24 -0.42
C TYR A 297 -5.28 -15.29 0.37
N TRP A 298 -5.27 -15.14 1.69
CA TRP A 298 -6.51 -15.23 2.49
C TRP A 298 -7.52 -14.13 2.19
N ASP A 299 -7.11 -13.03 1.56
CA ASP A 299 -8.01 -11.95 1.13
C ASP A 299 -8.68 -12.23 -0.23
N LEU A 300 -8.32 -13.34 -0.88
CA LEU A 300 -8.74 -13.69 -2.23
C LEU A 300 -9.76 -14.85 -2.25
N PHE A 301 -10.49 -14.94 -3.36
CA PHE A 301 -11.39 -16.04 -3.67
C PHE A 301 -12.41 -16.34 -2.57
N ASP A 302 -12.54 -17.60 -2.17
CA ASP A 302 -13.35 -18.11 -1.07
C ASP A 302 -12.50 -18.50 0.15
N TYR A 303 -11.32 -17.89 0.31
CA TYR A 303 -10.47 -18.09 1.48
C TYR A 303 -10.97 -17.28 2.70
N GLU A 304 -10.19 -17.25 3.79
CA GLU A 304 -10.63 -16.84 5.13
C GLU A 304 -11.23 -15.41 5.21
N ASN A 305 -10.69 -14.46 4.45
CA ASN A 305 -11.12 -13.06 4.43
C ASN A 305 -11.69 -12.65 3.06
N ASN A 306 -12.54 -13.51 2.48
CA ASN A 306 -13.15 -13.32 1.15
C ASN A 306 -13.90 -11.98 0.95
N ARG A 307 -14.30 -11.30 2.03
CA ARG A 307 -14.92 -9.97 1.95
C ARG A 307 -14.06 -8.96 1.20
N CYS A 308 -12.72 -9.04 1.32
CA CYS A 308 -11.81 -8.17 0.58
C CYS A 308 -11.94 -8.39 -0.92
N TRP A 309 -12.00 -9.65 -1.34
CA TRP A 309 -12.23 -10.07 -2.72
C TRP A 309 -13.59 -9.59 -3.25
N GLU A 310 -14.67 -9.94 -2.56
CA GLU A 310 -16.05 -9.73 -3.02
C GLU A 310 -16.47 -8.26 -2.98
N GLU A 311 -16.13 -7.53 -1.90
CA GLU A 311 -16.61 -6.17 -1.67
C GLU A 311 -15.74 -5.10 -2.36
N ALA A 312 -14.45 -5.37 -2.58
CA ALA A 312 -13.50 -4.34 -3.01
C ALA A 312 -12.60 -4.72 -4.19
N ILE A 313 -11.83 -5.81 -4.10
CA ILE A 313 -10.81 -6.15 -5.13
C ILE A 313 -11.47 -6.46 -6.47
N LEU A 314 -12.34 -7.47 -6.50
CA LEU A 314 -13.02 -7.92 -7.71
C LEU A 314 -13.83 -6.80 -8.40
N PRO A 315 -14.72 -6.06 -7.70
CA PRO A 315 -15.50 -5.00 -8.33
C PRO A 315 -14.61 -3.86 -8.83
N THR A 316 -13.54 -3.51 -8.12
CA THR A 316 -12.64 -2.43 -8.53
C THR A 316 -11.81 -2.81 -9.76
N LEU A 317 -11.29 -4.04 -9.83
CA LEU A 317 -10.57 -4.54 -11.02
C LEU A 317 -11.45 -4.52 -12.27
N ARG A 318 -12.70 -5.00 -12.14
CA ARG A 318 -13.68 -4.95 -13.23
C ARG A 318 -13.99 -3.53 -13.67
N GLU A 319 -14.13 -2.61 -12.71
CA GLU A 319 -14.35 -1.20 -12.99
C GLU A 319 -13.20 -0.61 -13.82
N ILE A 320 -11.94 -0.76 -13.38
CA ILE A 320 -10.79 -0.17 -14.09
C ILE A 320 -10.58 -0.77 -15.49
N ILE A 321 -10.83 -2.07 -15.67
CA ILE A 321 -10.71 -2.75 -16.96
C ILE A 321 -11.83 -2.29 -17.90
N TYR A 322 -13.09 -2.37 -17.46
CA TYR A 322 -14.23 -2.06 -18.31
C TYR A 322 -14.24 -0.60 -18.75
N LYS A 323 -13.99 0.31 -17.79
CA LYS A 323 -13.93 1.75 -18.03
C LYS A 323 -12.62 2.21 -18.67
N LYS A 324 -11.64 1.32 -18.83
CA LYS A 324 -10.30 1.59 -19.36
C LYS A 324 -9.64 2.78 -18.64
N MET A 325 -9.66 2.73 -17.32
CA MET A 325 -9.28 3.87 -16.47
C MET A 325 -7.77 4.10 -16.41
N VAL A 326 -6.97 3.04 -16.61
CA VAL A 326 -5.51 3.12 -16.60
C VAL A 326 -5.04 4.00 -17.78
N PRO A 327 -4.36 5.13 -17.54
CA PRO A 327 -3.74 5.92 -18.59
C PRO A 327 -2.50 5.22 -19.14
N ASP A 328 -2.15 5.53 -20.38
CA ASP A 328 -0.84 5.20 -20.92
C ASP A 328 0.26 6.15 -20.40
N ARG A 329 1.50 5.84 -20.75
CA ARG A 329 2.67 6.64 -20.36
C ARG A 329 2.59 8.09 -20.86
N GLU A 330 2.14 8.30 -22.09
CA GLU A 330 2.10 9.64 -22.69
C GLU A 330 1.10 10.52 -21.92
N GLN A 331 -0.09 10.00 -21.64
CA GLN A 331 -1.11 10.68 -20.83
C GLN A 331 -0.60 11.03 -19.42
N VAL A 332 0.17 10.13 -18.79
CA VAL A 332 0.77 10.40 -17.49
C VAL A 332 1.86 11.47 -17.59
N GLN A 333 2.78 11.37 -18.55
CA GLN A 333 3.86 12.33 -18.78
C GLN A 333 3.32 13.74 -19.10
N GLU A 334 2.23 13.84 -19.88
CA GLU A 334 1.57 15.12 -20.16
C GLU A 334 1.11 15.83 -18.88
N LYS A 335 0.68 15.06 -17.86
CA LYS A 335 0.23 15.60 -16.58
C LYS A 335 1.38 15.87 -15.60
N THR A 336 2.45 15.07 -15.64
CA THR A 336 3.59 15.15 -14.73
C THR A 336 4.57 16.26 -15.14
N LYS A 337 4.49 17.43 -14.51
CA LYS A 337 5.33 18.60 -14.85
C LYS A 337 6.65 18.67 -14.09
N ALA A 338 6.78 17.97 -12.98
CA ALA A 338 7.95 17.99 -12.12
C ALA A 338 8.46 16.57 -11.88
N ALA A 339 9.77 16.44 -11.72
CA ALA A 339 10.45 15.23 -11.30
C ALA A 339 11.50 15.55 -10.23
N TYR A 340 11.86 14.58 -9.41
CA TYR A 340 12.97 14.68 -8.47
C TYR A 340 14.05 13.68 -8.87
N ARG A 341 15.27 14.16 -9.15
CA ARG A 341 16.41 13.32 -9.47
C ARG A 341 17.19 13.01 -8.21
N LEU A 342 17.31 11.72 -7.91
CA LEU A 342 18.08 11.21 -6.79
C LEU A 342 19.57 11.57 -6.96
N SER A 343 20.25 11.78 -5.83
CA SER A 343 21.72 11.77 -5.76
C SER A 343 22.24 10.35 -5.66
N PRO A 344 23.36 10.02 -6.33
CA PRO A 344 23.99 8.73 -6.19
C PRO A 344 24.51 8.52 -4.76
N ALA A 345 24.46 7.29 -4.28
CA ALA A 345 24.91 6.93 -2.95
C ALA A 345 25.95 5.79 -3.00
N ARG A 346 27.05 5.93 -2.24
CA ARG A 346 28.08 4.90 -2.04
C ARG A 346 28.03 4.28 -0.65
N ASP A 347 27.36 4.95 0.27
CA ASP A 347 27.11 4.48 1.62
C ASP A 347 25.74 4.96 2.09
N ILE A 348 25.33 4.47 3.27
CA ILE A 348 24.06 4.85 3.86
C ILE A 348 23.97 6.37 4.11
N ASN A 349 25.06 7.05 4.47
CA ASN A 349 25.06 8.50 4.77
C ASN A 349 24.75 9.32 3.51
N GLU A 350 25.37 8.97 2.40
CA GLU A 350 25.05 9.56 1.10
C GLU A 350 23.61 9.23 0.67
N PHE A 351 23.10 8.03 0.97
CA PHE A 351 21.71 7.67 0.66
C PHE A 351 20.69 8.57 1.38
N HIS A 352 20.91 8.83 2.67
CA HIS A 352 20.06 9.71 3.47
C HIS A 352 20.09 11.18 3.01
N HIS A 353 21.08 11.60 2.20
CA HIS A 353 21.02 12.91 1.54
C HIS A 353 19.73 13.07 0.73
N ASN A 354 19.25 11.99 0.11
CA ASN A 354 17.96 11.96 -0.57
C ASN A 354 16.78 12.02 0.42
N LEU A 355 16.88 11.34 1.56
CA LEU A 355 15.78 11.21 2.51
C LEU A 355 15.47 12.51 3.27
N TYR A 356 16.42 13.44 3.40
CA TYR A 356 16.15 14.78 3.93
C TYR A 356 15.00 15.50 3.23
N ASP A 357 14.83 15.24 1.93
CA ASP A 357 13.71 15.77 1.16
C ASP A 357 12.54 14.78 1.10
N LEU A 358 12.83 13.48 1.01
CA LEU A 358 11.85 12.47 0.61
C LEU A 358 11.13 11.76 1.76
N ASP A 359 11.79 11.45 2.87
CA ASP A 359 11.22 10.62 3.94
C ASP A 359 11.24 11.34 5.28
N TRP A 360 10.05 11.71 5.77
CA TRP A 360 9.87 12.34 7.07
C TRP A 360 9.96 11.36 8.25
N ILE A 361 10.01 10.05 7.99
CA ILE A 361 10.21 9.03 9.00
C ILE A 361 11.70 8.91 9.29
N SER A 362 12.53 8.61 8.29
CA SER A 362 13.99 8.52 8.46
C SER A 362 14.67 9.87 8.72
N ASP A 363 14.26 10.93 8.03
CA ASP A 363 14.87 12.26 8.08
C ASP A 363 13.79 13.38 8.08
N GLU A 364 14.09 14.58 7.59
CA GLU A 364 13.18 15.73 7.66
C GLU A 364 11.99 15.65 6.67
N GLY A 365 12.17 14.95 5.54
CA GLY A 365 11.15 14.80 4.50
C GLY A 365 10.59 16.14 3.98
N ASN A 366 11.44 17.17 3.84
CA ASN A 366 10.96 18.53 3.60
C ASN A 366 10.12 18.68 2.32
N LEU A 367 10.52 18.03 1.23
CA LEU A 367 9.76 18.01 -0.03
C LEU A 367 8.46 17.22 0.14
N ALA A 368 8.52 16.03 0.74
CA ALA A 368 7.33 15.19 0.93
C ALA A 368 6.27 15.90 1.79
N ARG A 369 6.68 16.60 2.85
CA ARG A 369 5.80 17.44 3.68
C ARG A 369 5.19 18.60 2.88
N ALA A 370 5.99 19.29 2.07
CA ALA A 370 5.52 20.38 1.23
C ALA A 370 4.49 19.91 0.20
N LEU A 371 4.77 18.78 -0.48
CA LEU A 371 4.00 18.28 -1.60
C LEU A 371 2.75 17.50 -1.16
N TYR A 372 2.88 16.60 -0.19
CA TYR A 372 1.84 15.64 0.17
C TYR A 372 1.05 16.01 1.42
N GLY A 373 1.51 16.99 2.21
CA GLY A 373 0.80 17.45 3.41
C GLY A 373 0.81 16.43 4.55
N LEU A 374 1.93 15.72 4.73
CA LEU A 374 2.09 14.71 5.78
C LEU A 374 1.72 15.28 7.16
N TRP A 375 0.91 14.55 7.92
CA TRP A 375 0.24 15.10 9.10
C TRP A 375 1.03 14.92 10.40
N GLU A 376 0.95 13.76 11.04
CA GLU A 376 1.73 13.41 12.23
C GLU A 376 2.33 12.00 12.09
N PRO A 377 3.67 11.85 12.22
CA PRO A 377 4.30 10.54 12.09
C PRO A 377 3.73 9.57 13.12
N MET A 378 3.54 8.31 12.72
CA MET A 378 2.94 7.23 13.53
C MET A 378 1.44 7.37 13.79
N LEU A 379 0.84 8.57 13.65
CA LEU A 379 -0.62 8.73 13.70
C LEU A 379 -1.24 8.38 12.35
N GLN A 380 -0.59 8.81 11.28
CA GLN A 380 -0.98 8.51 9.92
C GLN A 380 0.23 8.00 9.15
N PHE A 381 -0.02 7.02 8.30
CA PHE A 381 0.91 6.57 7.29
C PHE A 381 0.19 6.79 5.97
N GLU A 382 0.53 7.87 5.28
CA GLU A 382 -0.26 8.35 4.16
C GLU A 382 -0.20 7.36 3.00
N LEU A 383 -1.32 6.68 2.76
CA LEU A 383 -1.59 5.99 1.52
C LEU A 383 -1.96 7.02 0.46
N ILE A 384 -2.82 7.96 0.83
CA ILE A 384 -3.34 9.03 0.00
C ILE A 384 -2.78 10.37 0.52
N PRO A 385 -2.21 11.23 -0.35
CA PRO A 385 -1.74 12.53 0.07
C PRO A 385 -2.85 13.41 0.68
N ASN A 386 -2.56 14.10 1.78
CA ASN A 386 -3.46 15.07 2.41
C ASN A 386 -3.60 16.39 1.61
N LYS A 387 -2.68 16.67 0.68
CA LYS A 387 -2.81 17.77 -0.29
C LYS A 387 -3.19 17.23 -1.66
N SER A 388 -4.17 17.85 -2.32
CA SER A 388 -4.57 17.52 -3.71
C SER A 388 -3.56 18.03 -4.74
N ASN A 389 -2.40 17.38 -4.77
CA ASN A 389 -1.35 17.61 -5.75
C ASN A 389 -1.10 16.35 -6.59
N TRP A 390 -0.49 16.53 -7.75
CA TRP A 390 0.02 15.42 -8.53
C TRP A 390 1.31 14.87 -7.92
N PHE A 391 1.57 13.58 -8.09
CA PHE A 391 2.79 12.93 -7.62
C PHE A 391 4.02 13.41 -8.40
N VAL A 392 5.18 13.35 -7.76
CA VAL A 392 6.49 13.64 -8.37
C VAL A 392 7.29 12.34 -8.45
N PRO A 393 7.69 11.85 -9.63
CA PRO A 393 8.49 10.64 -9.77
C PRO A 393 9.92 10.86 -9.26
N LEU A 394 10.49 9.80 -8.68
CA LEU A 394 11.88 9.77 -8.23
C LEU A 394 12.74 9.11 -9.32
N LEU A 395 13.49 9.93 -10.04
CA LEU A 395 14.32 9.51 -11.16
C LEU A 395 15.72 9.11 -10.67
N ALA A 396 16.24 8.01 -11.20
CA ALA A 396 17.61 7.58 -10.92
C ALA A 396 18.64 8.64 -11.40
N PRO A 397 19.81 8.75 -10.76
CA PRO A 397 20.81 9.77 -11.09
C PRO A 397 21.27 9.75 -12.56
N ASP A 398 21.26 8.56 -13.19
CA ASP A 398 21.70 8.33 -14.57
C ASP A 398 20.54 8.24 -15.59
N THR A 399 19.35 8.73 -15.23
CA THR A 399 18.19 8.79 -16.14
C THR A 399 18.58 9.49 -17.45
N PRO A 400 18.35 8.87 -18.63
CA PRO A 400 18.79 9.46 -19.90
C PRO A 400 18.09 10.79 -20.21
N GLU A 401 18.80 11.69 -20.88
CA GLU A 401 18.35 13.07 -21.17
C GLU A 401 17.02 13.15 -21.94
N GLU A 402 16.78 12.19 -22.84
CA GLU A 402 15.51 12.08 -23.58
C GLU A 402 14.30 11.88 -22.68
N TRP A 403 14.47 11.22 -21.54
CA TRP A 403 13.42 11.00 -20.53
C TRP A 403 13.29 12.17 -19.55
N LEU A 404 14.30 13.06 -19.50
CA LEU A 404 14.25 14.28 -18.69
C LEU A 404 13.51 15.42 -19.41
N THR A 405 13.54 15.42 -20.74
CA THR A 405 12.99 16.48 -21.61
C THR A 405 11.50 16.81 -21.36
N PRO A 406 10.60 15.85 -21.05
CA PRO A 406 9.19 16.15 -20.81
C PRO A 406 8.90 17.00 -19.56
N TYR A 407 9.80 17.00 -18.57
CA TYR A 407 9.58 17.69 -17.30
C TYR A 407 9.90 19.18 -17.41
N THR A 408 9.02 20.00 -16.84
CA THR A 408 9.23 21.46 -16.73
C THR A 408 10.24 21.79 -15.64
N CYS A 409 10.22 21.02 -14.54
CA CYS A 409 11.16 21.15 -13.44
C CYS A 409 11.76 19.79 -13.08
N ILE A 410 13.07 19.78 -12.88
CA ILE A 410 13.80 18.64 -12.32
C ILE A 410 14.47 19.16 -11.05
N PHE A 411 14.06 18.62 -9.92
CA PHE A 411 14.60 18.94 -8.62
C PHE A 411 15.75 17.99 -8.29
N GLU A 412 16.66 18.46 -7.45
CA GLU A 412 17.80 17.67 -6.97
C GLU A 412 17.81 17.62 -5.45
N ALA A 413 18.44 16.59 -4.91
CA ALA A 413 18.52 16.39 -3.46
C ALA A 413 19.29 17.51 -2.76
N GLY A 414 18.70 18.02 -1.68
CA GLY A 414 19.23 19.09 -0.86
C GLY A 414 19.15 20.47 -1.52
N GLN A 415 18.38 20.64 -2.59
CA GLN A 415 18.21 21.93 -3.28
C GLN A 415 17.54 22.99 -2.39
N GLN A 416 16.65 22.55 -1.49
CA GLN A 416 16.01 23.40 -0.48
C GLN A 416 16.21 22.80 0.91
N HIS A 417 16.06 23.63 1.95
CA HIS A 417 16.32 23.22 3.34
C HIS A 417 15.11 23.41 4.27
N SER A 418 13.94 23.77 3.72
CA SER A 418 12.71 23.89 4.50
C SER A 418 11.48 23.59 3.66
N VAL A 419 10.38 23.27 4.33
CA VAL A 419 9.07 23.02 3.71
C VAL A 419 8.60 24.24 2.92
N GLU A 420 8.72 25.45 3.48
CA GLU A 420 8.26 26.69 2.86
C GLU A 420 9.04 27.02 1.58
N ALA A 421 10.35 26.75 1.58
CA ALA A 421 11.19 26.93 0.41
C ALA A 421 10.82 25.95 -0.71
N TRP A 422 10.52 24.70 -0.35
CA TRP A 422 10.00 23.71 -1.30
C TRP A 422 8.63 24.10 -1.85
N GLU A 423 7.70 24.56 -1.02
CA GLU A 423 6.38 25.03 -1.47
C GLU A 423 6.50 26.16 -2.50
N GLU A 424 7.39 27.13 -2.26
CA GLU A 424 7.61 28.23 -3.20
C GLU A 424 8.24 27.75 -4.52
N GLN A 425 9.18 26.80 -4.44
CA GLN A 425 9.79 26.22 -5.62
C GLN A 425 8.79 25.39 -6.45
N LEU A 426 7.94 24.60 -5.79
CA LEU A 426 6.94 23.75 -6.46
C LEU A 426 5.87 24.59 -7.19
N LYS A 427 5.50 25.77 -6.68
CA LYS A 427 4.49 26.65 -7.34
C LYS A 427 4.87 27.06 -8.76
N GLN A 428 6.15 26.95 -9.11
CA GLN A 428 6.65 27.27 -10.46
C GLN A 428 6.20 26.24 -11.51
N CYS A 429 5.83 25.03 -11.10
CA CYS A 429 5.52 23.92 -12.03
C CYS A 429 4.31 23.07 -11.62
N ILE A 430 3.89 23.11 -10.36
CA ILE A 430 2.73 22.39 -9.84
C ILE A 430 1.64 23.40 -9.48
N ASN A 431 0.45 23.19 -10.03
CA ASN A 431 -0.72 23.97 -9.67
C ASN A 431 -1.32 23.41 -8.38
N PHE A 432 -0.98 24.01 -7.25
CA PHE A 432 -1.57 23.67 -5.96
C PHE A 432 -3.06 24.02 -5.98
N LYS A 433 -3.91 22.99 -5.90
CA LYS A 433 -5.36 23.19 -6.00
C LYS A 433 -6.03 23.42 -4.64
N ASN A 434 -5.57 22.78 -3.56
CA ASN A 434 -6.32 22.68 -2.31
C ASN A 434 -5.47 22.84 -1.03
N ASP A 435 -6.16 23.19 0.06
CA ASP A 435 -5.67 23.13 1.45
C ASP A 435 -5.87 21.71 2.05
N THR A 436 -5.25 21.39 3.18
CA THR A 436 -5.22 20.04 3.79
C THR A 436 -6.57 19.52 4.32
N LYS A 437 -7.64 20.30 4.21
CA LYS A 437 -9.00 19.97 4.71
C LYS A 437 -9.98 19.53 3.61
N GLU A 438 -9.51 19.50 2.37
CA GLU A 438 -10.29 19.02 1.24
C GLU A 438 -9.88 17.61 0.86
N ALA A 439 -10.81 16.87 0.27
CA ALA A 439 -10.54 15.52 -0.20
C ALA A 439 -9.41 15.54 -1.23
N TRP A 440 -8.57 14.50 -1.23
CA TRP A 440 -7.61 14.33 -2.31
C TRP A 440 -8.36 14.12 -3.61
N HIS A 441 -8.02 14.89 -4.65
CA HIS A 441 -8.62 14.69 -5.97
C HIS A 441 -7.61 14.85 -7.10
N CYS A 442 -7.80 14.07 -8.16
CA CYS A 442 -7.03 14.19 -9.39
C CYS A 442 -7.86 13.83 -10.63
N SER A 443 -7.55 14.44 -11.77
CA SER A 443 -8.23 14.18 -13.06
C SER A 443 -7.26 13.60 -14.09
N ILE A 444 -7.47 12.37 -14.56
CA ILE A 444 -6.63 11.76 -15.61
C ILE A 444 -7.45 10.75 -16.42
N ASN A 445 -7.13 10.61 -17.70
CA ASN A 445 -7.77 9.67 -18.62
C ASN A 445 -9.31 9.79 -18.70
N GLY A 446 -9.82 11.02 -18.55
CA GLY A 446 -11.27 11.30 -18.57
C GLY A 446 -12.01 10.89 -17.29
N TYR A 447 -11.30 10.70 -16.18
CA TYR A 447 -11.89 10.40 -14.88
C TYR A 447 -11.34 11.33 -13.79
N SER A 448 -12.25 11.77 -12.92
CA SER A 448 -11.94 12.49 -11.68
C SER A 448 -12.01 11.52 -10.51
N TYR A 449 -10.89 11.32 -9.82
CA TYR A 449 -10.77 10.53 -8.60
C TYR A 449 -10.92 11.46 -7.40
N VAL A 450 -11.71 11.05 -6.40
CA VAL A 450 -11.87 11.77 -5.13
C VAL A 450 -11.75 10.77 -3.99
N MET A 451 -10.76 10.96 -3.13
CA MET A 451 -10.44 10.01 -2.07
C MET A 451 -10.33 10.74 -0.73
N HIS A 452 -10.93 10.16 0.29
CA HIS A 452 -10.70 10.59 1.66
C HIS A 452 -9.26 10.26 2.07
N SER A 453 -8.54 11.25 2.59
CA SER A 453 -7.11 11.09 2.87
C SER A 453 -6.80 10.50 4.24
N GLN A 454 -7.74 10.41 5.20
CA GLN A 454 -7.47 9.80 6.50
C GLN A 454 -7.80 8.30 6.51
N GLU A 455 -6.79 7.45 6.52
CA GLU A 455 -6.95 5.99 6.39
C GLU A 455 -7.33 5.29 7.69
N ASN A 456 -7.31 6.01 8.81
CA ASN A 456 -7.69 5.47 10.11
C ASN A 456 -8.44 6.47 10.99
N LEU A 457 -9.05 7.52 10.45
CA LEU A 457 -9.75 8.54 11.25
C LEU A 457 -11.01 9.01 10.53
N TYR A 458 -12.02 9.40 11.31
CA TYR A 458 -13.13 10.16 10.74
C TYR A 458 -12.72 11.61 10.54
N GLU A 459 -12.82 12.07 9.30
CA GLU A 459 -12.69 13.49 8.94
C GLU A 459 -13.54 13.76 7.69
N ARG A 460 -14.60 14.55 7.83
CA ARG A 460 -15.42 14.93 6.68
C ARG A 460 -14.65 15.93 5.82
N GLN A 461 -14.28 15.51 4.63
CA GLN A 461 -13.54 16.30 3.65
C GLN A 461 -14.44 16.71 2.49
N GLY A 462 -14.43 17.98 2.13
CA GLY A 462 -15.22 18.51 1.01
C GLY A 462 -14.53 18.31 -0.34
N TYR A 463 -15.30 18.21 -1.41
CA TYR A 463 -14.80 18.28 -2.78
C TYR A 463 -15.69 19.14 -3.68
N ARG A 464 -15.09 19.68 -4.74
CA ARG A 464 -15.78 20.42 -5.80
C ARG A 464 -15.21 20.07 -7.17
N LEU A 465 -16.08 19.57 -8.05
CA LEU A 465 -15.74 19.17 -9.40
C LEU A 465 -16.61 19.89 -10.43
N LEU A 466 -16.19 19.83 -11.69
CA LEU A 466 -16.98 20.24 -12.84
C LEU A 466 -17.19 18.99 -13.70
N LEU A 467 -18.40 18.44 -13.70
CA LEU A 467 -18.73 17.13 -14.29
C LEU A 467 -19.81 17.24 -15.37
N PRO A 468 -19.92 16.26 -16.30
CA PRO A 468 -20.98 16.22 -17.28
C PRO A 468 -22.37 16.28 -16.62
N ARG A 469 -23.25 17.13 -17.17
CA ARG A 469 -24.58 17.37 -16.64
C ARG A 469 -25.46 16.11 -16.80
N PRO A 470 -26.08 15.61 -15.72
CA PRO A 470 -27.01 14.48 -15.81
C PRO A 470 -28.23 14.81 -16.63
N VAL A 471 -28.82 13.75 -17.17
CA VAL A 471 -30.07 13.81 -17.92
C VAL A 471 -31.19 14.21 -16.96
N GLN A 472 -31.97 15.23 -17.34
CA GLN A 472 -33.04 15.80 -16.53
C GLN A 472 -34.39 15.69 -17.24
N GLN A 473 -35.47 15.95 -16.49
CA GLN A 473 -36.85 15.92 -16.97
C GLN A 473 -37.19 14.59 -17.65
N ILE A 474 -36.86 13.49 -16.99
CA ILE A 474 -37.15 12.15 -17.48
C ILE A 474 -38.61 11.82 -17.19
N ASP A 475 -39.34 11.44 -18.24
CA ASP A 475 -40.67 10.89 -18.17
C ASP A 475 -40.62 9.39 -18.51
N ALA A 476 -41.38 8.59 -17.74
CA ALA A 476 -41.49 7.16 -17.94
C ALA A 476 -42.97 6.75 -17.98
N THR A 477 -43.36 6.03 -19.03
CA THR A 477 -44.73 5.55 -19.21
C THR A 477 -44.73 4.10 -19.66
N VAL A 478 -45.74 3.33 -19.23
CA VAL A 478 -45.90 1.93 -19.63
C VAL A 478 -46.71 1.88 -20.93
N THR A 479 -46.19 1.17 -21.93
CA THR A 479 -46.86 1.02 -23.23
C THR A 479 -47.98 -0.03 -23.15
N ALA A 480 -48.87 -0.04 -24.16
CA ALA A 480 -50.01 -0.96 -24.19
C ALA A 480 -49.62 -2.46 -24.22
N ASP A 481 -48.41 -2.77 -24.68
CA ASP A 481 -47.81 -4.10 -24.73
C ASP A 481 -46.92 -4.41 -23.52
N ARG A 482 -47.03 -3.64 -22.42
CA ARG A 482 -46.22 -3.79 -21.20
C ARG A 482 -44.71 -3.57 -21.44
N GLY A 483 -44.38 -2.67 -22.36
CA GLY A 483 -43.04 -2.13 -22.52
C GLY A 483 -42.85 -0.84 -21.72
N LEU A 484 -41.61 -0.38 -21.64
CA LEU A 484 -41.25 0.88 -20.97
C LEU A 484 -40.89 1.93 -22.02
N GLN A 485 -41.66 3.02 -22.07
CA GLN A 485 -41.37 4.19 -22.90
C GLN A 485 -40.74 5.29 -22.05
N LEU A 486 -39.58 5.76 -22.46
CA LEU A 486 -38.79 6.79 -21.79
C LEU A 486 -38.62 7.99 -22.70
N SER A 487 -38.69 9.20 -22.15
CA SER A 487 -38.34 10.45 -22.83
C SER A 487 -37.66 11.43 -21.89
N TRP A 488 -36.82 12.32 -22.41
CA TRP A 488 -36.05 13.27 -21.59
C TRP A 488 -35.77 14.59 -22.33
N GLU A 489 -35.33 15.60 -21.58
CA GLU A 489 -34.93 16.89 -22.16
C GLU A 489 -33.65 16.74 -23.00
N LYS A 490 -33.64 17.36 -24.18
CA LYS A 490 -32.44 17.41 -25.02
C LYS A 490 -31.38 18.28 -24.36
N ASP A 491 -30.22 17.69 -24.11
CA ASP A 491 -29.01 18.41 -23.72
C ASP A 491 -28.32 18.94 -24.99
N PRO A 492 -28.10 20.26 -25.13
CA PRO A 492 -27.40 20.83 -26.29
C PRO A 492 -26.00 20.27 -26.54
N GLY A 493 -25.31 19.83 -25.48
CA GLY A 493 -23.96 19.27 -25.54
C GLY A 493 -23.89 17.75 -25.65
N ALA A 494 -25.03 17.05 -25.57
CA ALA A 494 -25.06 15.59 -25.62
C ALA A 494 -24.83 15.09 -27.05
N LYS A 495 -23.90 14.14 -27.18
CA LYS A 495 -23.69 13.39 -28.42
C LYS A 495 -24.54 12.14 -28.47
N ARG A 496 -24.68 11.47 -27.32
CA ARG A 496 -25.31 10.15 -27.18
C ARG A 496 -25.91 10.01 -25.79
N TYR A 497 -26.95 9.19 -25.71
CA TYR A 497 -27.62 8.78 -24.48
C TYR A 497 -27.53 7.27 -24.32
N PHE A 498 -27.39 6.85 -23.07
CA PHE A 498 -27.23 5.46 -22.68
C PHE A 498 -28.31 5.12 -21.67
N ILE A 499 -29.07 4.07 -21.95
CA ILE A 499 -30.10 3.55 -21.07
C ILE A 499 -29.53 2.33 -20.38
N HIS A 500 -29.57 2.35 -19.05
CA HIS A 500 -29.03 1.31 -18.20
C HIS A 500 -30.15 0.66 -17.39
N ARG A 501 -30.00 -0.63 -17.09
CA ARG A 501 -30.76 -1.27 -16.02
C ARG A 501 -29.86 -1.37 -14.80
N VAL A 502 -30.40 -0.93 -13.67
CA VAL A 502 -29.76 -0.99 -12.36
C VAL A 502 -30.41 -2.15 -11.62
N GLU A 503 -29.66 -3.23 -11.42
CA GLU A 503 -30.10 -4.35 -10.58
C GLU A 503 -29.83 -4.01 -9.10
N ASP A 504 -30.67 -4.52 -8.19
CA ASP A 504 -30.83 -4.08 -6.79
C ASP A 504 -29.55 -3.75 -6.01
N GLU A 505 -29.68 -2.78 -5.10
CA GLU A 505 -28.62 -2.09 -4.35
C GLU A 505 -27.86 -2.97 -3.32
N THR A 506 -28.10 -4.27 -3.27
CA THR A 506 -27.46 -5.20 -2.31
C THR A 506 -26.51 -6.18 -3.02
N GLU A 507 -25.24 -6.12 -2.62
CA GLU A 507 -24.15 -7.11 -2.81
C GLU A 507 -23.45 -7.27 -4.17
N THR A 508 -23.87 -6.59 -5.25
CA THR A 508 -23.07 -6.57 -6.51
C THR A 508 -23.04 -5.20 -7.17
N ARG A 509 -22.49 -4.20 -6.46
CA ARG A 509 -22.06 -2.93 -7.06
C ARG A 509 -20.93 -3.21 -8.05
N THR A 510 -21.21 -3.47 -9.33
CA THR A 510 -20.44 -2.86 -10.45
C THR A 510 -20.83 -3.30 -11.85
N LEU A 511 -21.28 -4.52 -12.14
CA LEU A 511 -21.25 -4.97 -13.56
C LEU A 511 -22.51 -4.73 -14.40
N SER A 512 -23.71 -5.03 -13.90
CA SER A 512 -24.94 -4.86 -14.70
C SER A 512 -25.23 -3.39 -15.01
N ALA A 513 -24.75 -2.46 -14.18
CA ALA A 513 -24.84 -1.02 -14.38
C ALA A 513 -23.86 -0.45 -15.43
N LEU A 514 -22.90 -1.24 -15.94
CA LEU A 514 -21.83 -0.73 -16.80
C LEU A 514 -22.13 -0.88 -18.30
N GLN A 515 -22.87 -1.91 -18.72
CA GLN A 515 -23.27 -2.07 -20.11
C GLN A 515 -24.63 -1.43 -20.39
N PRO A 516 -24.70 -0.46 -21.32
CA PRO A 516 -25.97 0.12 -21.69
C PRO A 516 -26.84 -0.93 -22.37
N LEU A 517 -28.10 -1.04 -21.94
CA LEU A 517 -29.12 -1.82 -22.65
C LEU A 517 -29.36 -1.26 -24.05
N LEU A 518 -29.28 0.07 -24.18
CA LEU A 518 -29.50 0.77 -25.42
C LEU A 518 -28.64 2.04 -25.47
N GLU A 519 -28.03 2.27 -26.62
CA GLU A 519 -27.41 3.53 -27.00
C GLU A 519 -28.29 4.22 -28.05
N THR A 520 -28.56 5.51 -27.88
CA THR A 520 -29.34 6.29 -28.84
C THR A 520 -28.87 7.75 -28.91
N SER A 521 -29.13 8.41 -30.03
CA SER A 521 -28.97 9.86 -30.19
C SER A 521 -30.31 10.61 -30.05
N ASP A 522 -31.42 9.89 -30.00
CA ASP A 522 -32.75 10.45 -29.79
C ASP A 522 -32.99 10.75 -28.32
N THR A 523 -33.97 11.60 -28.01
CA THR A 523 -34.38 11.95 -26.64
C THR A 523 -35.58 11.14 -26.15
N PHE A 524 -35.81 10.01 -26.78
CA PHE A 524 -36.85 9.06 -26.42
C PHE A 524 -36.43 7.65 -26.81
N CYS A 525 -36.95 6.64 -26.12
CA CYS A 525 -36.83 5.24 -26.52
C CYS A 525 -38.03 4.42 -26.04
N THR A 526 -38.20 3.23 -26.62
CA THR A 526 -39.20 2.26 -26.19
C THR A 526 -38.55 0.89 -26.03
N LEU A 527 -38.61 0.36 -24.81
CA LEU A 527 -38.14 -0.97 -24.45
C LEU A 527 -39.34 -1.93 -24.48
N ASN A 528 -39.62 -2.52 -25.66
CA ASN A 528 -40.80 -3.37 -25.90
C ASN A 528 -40.85 -4.67 -25.06
N LYS A 529 -39.75 -5.04 -24.41
CA LYS A 529 -39.64 -6.19 -23.49
C LYS A 529 -38.79 -5.80 -22.27
N ALA A 530 -39.13 -4.68 -21.65
CA ALA A 530 -38.51 -4.29 -20.39
C ALA A 530 -38.91 -5.29 -19.31
N ASP A 531 -37.93 -5.81 -18.58
CA ASP A 531 -38.18 -6.57 -17.36
C ASP A 531 -38.53 -5.61 -16.22
N ALA A 532 -39.20 -6.12 -15.18
CA ALA A 532 -39.33 -5.34 -13.94
C ALA A 532 -37.93 -5.00 -13.38
N GLY A 533 -37.77 -3.79 -12.85
CA GLY A 533 -36.53 -3.33 -12.25
C GLY A 533 -36.34 -1.82 -12.30
N THR A 534 -35.14 -1.39 -11.93
CA THR A 534 -34.75 0.02 -11.94
C THR A 534 -33.97 0.33 -13.20
N TYR A 535 -34.25 1.47 -13.83
CA TYR A 535 -33.57 1.97 -15.02
C TYR A 535 -33.00 3.36 -14.77
N SER A 536 -31.97 3.73 -15.52
CA SER A 536 -31.38 5.06 -15.47
C SER A 536 -30.86 5.49 -16.85
N ILE A 537 -30.72 6.79 -17.06
CA ILE A 537 -30.28 7.37 -18.32
C ILE A 537 -29.08 8.26 -18.07
N THR A 538 -27.99 8.02 -18.79
CA THR A 538 -26.80 8.89 -18.79
C THR A 538 -26.54 9.44 -20.18
N ALA A 539 -25.69 10.46 -20.28
CA ALA A 539 -25.33 11.09 -21.54
C ALA A 539 -23.81 11.26 -21.67
N GLU A 540 -23.25 11.00 -22.85
CA GLU A 540 -21.94 11.56 -23.21
C GLU A 540 -22.16 13.01 -23.64
N THR A 541 -21.70 13.96 -22.85
CA THR A 541 -22.01 15.39 -23.05
C THR A 541 -20.85 16.31 -22.70
N THR A 542 -20.72 17.41 -23.44
CA THR A 542 -19.80 18.51 -23.12
C THR A 542 -20.44 19.58 -22.22
N THR A 543 -21.73 19.48 -21.95
CA THR A 543 -22.42 20.37 -21.00
C THR A 543 -22.00 19.98 -19.59
N LEU A 544 -21.30 20.88 -18.89
CA LEU A 544 -20.81 20.61 -17.55
C LEU A 544 -21.65 21.33 -16.49
N ARG A 545 -21.71 20.75 -15.29
CA ARG A 545 -22.28 21.36 -14.09
C ARG A 545 -21.29 21.28 -12.92
N PRO A 546 -21.25 22.27 -12.03
CA PRO A 546 -20.56 22.12 -10.75
C PRO A 546 -21.21 20.98 -9.93
N LYS A 547 -20.39 20.08 -9.39
CA LYS A 547 -20.78 19.10 -8.38
C LYS A 547 -19.97 19.36 -7.13
N THR A 548 -20.65 19.41 -5.98
CA THR A 548 -20.05 19.50 -4.66
C THR A 548 -20.53 18.33 -3.83
N GLY A 549 -19.68 17.84 -2.95
CA GLY A 549 -20.04 16.79 -2.01
C GLY A 549 -18.98 16.67 -0.92
N THR A 550 -19.11 15.62 -0.12
CA THR A 550 -18.17 15.27 0.92
C THR A 550 -17.78 13.81 0.81
N VAL A 551 -16.60 13.49 1.31
CA VAL A 551 -16.12 12.14 1.58
C VAL A 551 -15.70 12.06 3.04
N ASN A 552 -15.78 10.88 3.63
CA ASN A 552 -15.32 10.58 4.98
C ASN A 552 -14.60 9.21 4.96
N TYR A 553 -14.23 8.69 6.13
CA TYR A 553 -13.53 7.44 6.33
C TYR A 553 -14.00 6.31 5.38
N LEU A 554 -13.08 5.83 4.53
CA LEU A 554 -13.27 4.78 3.51
C LEU A 554 -14.05 5.15 2.24
N ASP A 555 -14.29 6.44 1.99
CA ASP A 555 -14.90 6.90 0.75
C ASP A 555 -13.86 7.13 -0.37
N TYR A 556 -13.96 6.33 -1.43
CA TYR A 556 -13.10 6.39 -2.62
C TYR A 556 -13.95 6.45 -3.89
N LEU A 557 -14.22 7.67 -4.36
CA LEU A 557 -15.14 7.97 -5.44
C LEU A 557 -14.42 8.18 -6.77
N VAL A 558 -15.08 7.82 -7.86
CA VAL A 558 -14.61 8.08 -9.23
C VAL A 558 -15.76 8.59 -10.06
N PHE A 559 -15.54 9.68 -10.79
CA PHE A 559 -16.50 10.32 -11.67
C PHE A 559 -15.98 10.32 -13.11
N SER A 560 -16.87 10.06 -14.07
CA SER A 560 -16.53 10.25 -15.48
C SER A 560 -16.56 11.74 -15.84
N GLU A 561 -15.58 12.18 -16.62
CA GLU A 561 -15.49 13.56 -17.14
C GLU A 561 -16.15 13.71 -18.52
N THR A 562 -16.66 12.61 -19.09
CA THR A 562 -17.29 12.57 -20.41
C THR A 562 -18.74 12.07 -20.36
N GLY A 563 -19.02 11.10 -19.49
CA GLY A 563 -20.36 10.57 -19.23
C GLY A 563 -20.99 11.18 -17.99
N SER A 564 -22.28 11.52 -18.06
CA SER A 564 -23.01 12.06 -16.92
C SER A 564 -23.46 10.99 -15.92
N GLU A 565 -23.68 11.42 -14.68
CA GLU A 565 -24.06 10.54 -13.57
C GLU A 565 -25.49 10.03 -13.66
N HIS A 566 -25.76 8.93 -12.95
CA HIS A 566 -27.10 8.40 -12.72
C HIS A 566 -27.81 9.19 -11.61
N ASP A 567 -28.42 10.32 -11.96
CA ASP A 567 -29.13 11.18 -10.98
C ASP A 567 -30.62 10.80 -10.78
N VAL A 568 -31.16 9.95 -11.65
CA VAL A 568 -32.58 9.59 -11.67
C VAL A 568 -32.72 8.08 -11.81
N SER A 569 -33.59 7.52 -10.96
CA SER A 569 -33.99 6.11 -10.96
C SER A 569 -35.42 5.98 -11.47
N ILE A 570 -35.63 5.08 -12.42
CA ILE A 570 -36.92 4.80 -13.04
C ILE A 570 -37.32 3.39 -12.63
N VAL A 571 -38.25 3.27 -11.69
CA VAL A 571 -38.70 1.97 -11.18
C VAL A 571 -39.88 1.50 -12.02
N TYR A 572 -39.72 0.38 -12.72
CA TYR A 572 -40.74 -0.26 -13.53
C TYR A 572 -41.18 -1.59 -12.89
N ASP A 573 -42.49 -1.76 -12.64
CA ASP A 573 -43.04 -2.95 -11.98
C ASP A 573 -43.24 -4.16 -12.91
N GLY A 574 -42.97 -4.00 -14.21
CA GLY A 574 -43.14 -5.05 -15.22
C GLY A 574 -44.56 -5.21 -15.77
N ASP A 575 -45.53 -4.39 -15.33
CA ASP A 575 -46.92 -4.51 -15.78
C ASP A 575 -47.64 -3.17 -16.01
N GLN A 576 -47.76 -2.31 -14.99
CA GLN A 576 -48.69 -1.18 -15.02
C GLN A 576 -48.10 0.16 -14.61
N GLN A 577 -47.01 0.18 -13.84
CA GLN A 577 -46.46 1.42 -13.30
C GLN A 577 -44.97 1.56 -13.58
N ALA A 578 -44.62 2.75 -14.06
CA ALA A 578 -43.26 3.27 -14.04
C ALA A 578 -43.26 4.53 -13.17
N ARG A 579 -42.30 4.65 -12.25
CA ARG A 579 -42.15 5.81 -11.38
C ARG A 579 -40.74 6.36 -11.48
N VAL A 580 -40.65 7.66 -11.66
CA VAL A 580 -39.39 8.39 -11.74
C VAL A 580 -39.10 9.00 -10.37
N HIS A 581 -37.94 8.67 -9.82
CA HIS A 581 -37.48 9.15 -8.53
C HIS A 581 -36.10 9.81 -8.69
N PRO A 582 -35.85 10.98 -8.10
CA PRO A 582 -34.48 11.47 -7.97
C PRO A 582 -33.71 10.47 -7.12
N LYS A 583 -32.43 10.26 -7.46
CA LYS A 583 -31.54 9.48 -6.60
C LYS A 583 -31.44 10.16 -5.23
N VAL A 584 -31.72 9.42 -4.18
CA VAL A 584 -31.59 9.91 -2.80
C VAL A 584 -30.12 9.71 -2.40
N GLU A 585 -29.44 10.79 -2.05
CA GLU A 585 -28.12 10.69 -1.43
C GLU A 585 -28.31 10.11 -0.01
N GLU A 586 -27.57 9.05 0.30
CA GLU A 586 -27.54 8.50 1.66
C GLU A 586 -27.00 9.57 2.61
N VAL A 587 -27.62 9.67 3.79
CA VAL A 587 -27.14 10.58 4.83
C VAL A 587 -25.93 9.92 5.48
N ASP A 588 -24.77 10.58 5.39
CA ASP A 588 -23.58 10.17 6.14
C ASP A 588 -23.79 10.44 7.64
N ASP A 589 -23.85 9.38 8.43
CA ASP A 589 -24.01 9.42 9.88
C ASP A 589 -22.68 9.30 10.65
N ARG A 590 -21.55 9.18 9.93
CA ARG A 590 -20.21 9.14 10.52
C ARG A 590 -19.83 10.50 11.11
N PRO A 591 -18.95 10.55 12.13
CA PRO A 591 -18.48 11.80 12.71
C PRO A 591 -17.81 12.73 11.69
N ASP A 592 -18.00 14.04 11.84
CA ASP A 592 -17.32 15.05 11.02
C ASP A 592 -15.81 15.13 11.32
N THR A 593 -15.40 14.87 12.56
CA THR A 593 -14.00 14.81 13.00
C THR A 593 -13.84 13.84 14.15
N GLN A 594 -12.63 13.33 14.37
CA GLN A 594 -12.30 12.44 15.48
C GLN A 594 -11.11 12.97 16.30
N LEU A 595 -11.31 13.10 17.62
CA LEU A 595 -10.23 13.45 18.56
C LEU A 595 -9.58 12.18 19.10
N ILE A 596 -8.25 12.07 18.98
CA ILE A 596 -7.48 10.89 19.42
C ILE A 596 -6.84 11.10 20.79
N PHE A 597 -6.38 12.32 21.07
CA PHE A 597 -5.80 12.70 22.34
C PHE A 597 -5.91 14.23 22.55
N PRO A 598 -6.20 14.71 23.77
CA PRO A 598 -6.56 13.93 24.96
C PRO A 598 -8.02 13.49 24.93
N THR A 599 -8.30 12.32 25.49
CA THR A 599 -9.67 11.82 25.70
C THR A 599 -9.91 11.57 27.19
N TYR A 600 -11.16 11.75 27.61
CA TYR A 600 -11.59 11.62 29.00
C TYR A 600 -12.77 10.64 29.13
N PRO A 601 -12.64 9.41 28.59
CA PRO A 601 -13.72 8.44 28.69
C PRO A 601 -14.02 8.16 30.16
N ASP A 602 -15.30 8.25 30.52
CA ASP A 602 -15.84 7.90 31.84
C ASP A 602 -15.19 8.64 33.04
N VAL A 603 -14.50 9.76 32.81
CA VAL A 603 -13.95 10.59 33.89
C VAL A 603 -15.08 11.34 34.59
N PRO A 604 -15.31 11.15 35.91
CA PRO A 604 -16.30 11.94 36.64
C PRO A 604 -15.95 13.43 36.63
N ASP A 605 -16.95 14.30 36.54
CA ASP A 605 -16.74 15.77 36.53
C ASP A 605 -15.89 16.26 37.72
N THR A 606 -16.00 15.60 38.88
CA THR A 606 -15.23 15.92 40.09
C THR A 606 -13.72 15.70 39.95
N TYR A 607 -13.29 14.86 39.00
CA TYR A 607 -11.89 14.53 38.76
C TYR A 607 -11.38 15.08 37.42
N ARG A 608 -12.18 15.92 36.74
CA ARG A 608 -11.82 16.45 35.42
C ARG A 608 -10.55 17.30 35.44
N ASP A 609 -10.45 18.23 36.38
CA ASP A 609 -9.27 19.11 36.52
C ASP A 609 -8.00 18.29 36.80
N ILE A 610 -8.12 17.22 37.58
CA ILE A 610 -7.02 16.30 37.89
C ILE A 610 -6.56 15.55 36.63
N ALA A 611 -7.51 15.05 35.83
CA ALA A 611 -7.20 14.37 34.57
C ALA A 611 -6.49 15.33 33.60
N GLU A 612 -6.93 16.58 33.52
CA GLU A 612 -6.32 17.62 32.70
C GLU A 612 -4.88 17.95 33.17
N GLU A 613 -4.63 18.04 34.47
CA GLU A 613 -3.28 18.23 35.02
C GLU A 613 -2.34 17.04 34.68
N ILE A 614 -2.85 15.81 34.71
CA ILE A 614 -2.08 14.61 34.33
C ILE A 614 -1.77 14.61 32.83
N VAL A 615 -2.73 14.98 31.99
CA VAL A 615 -2.53 15.12 30.54
C VAL A 615 -1.41 16.10 30.23
N LEU A 616 -1.31 17.23 30.95
CA LEU A 616 -0.19 18.17 30.79
C LEU A 616 1.18 17.53 31.10
N GLN A 617 1.24 16.57 32.04
CA GLN A 617 2.49 15.82 32.28
C GLN A 617 2.76 14.78 31.21
N MET A 618 1.73 14.17 30.61
CA MET A 618 1.88 13.29 29.45
C MET A 618 2.40 14.06 28.23
N ASP A 619 1.96 15.29 28.03
CA ASP A 619 2.49 16.18 26.98
C ASP A 619 3.96 16.54 27.26
N ALA A 620 4.30 16.89 28.50
CA ALA A 620 5.68 17.12 28.90
C ALA A 620 6.58 15.88 28.68
N PHE A 621 6.05 14.67 28.90
CA PHE A 621 6.75 13.43 28.57
C PHE A 621 6.96 13.29 27.06
N LYS A 622 5.93 13.55 26.22
CA LYS A 622 6.05 13.52 24.76
C LYS A 622 7.14 14.47 24.28
N GLU A 623 7.11 15.73 24.72
CA GLU A 623 8.07 16.75 24.31
C GLU A 623 9.51 16.36 24.70
N ALA A 624 9.71 15.86 25.93
CA ALA A 624 11.02 15.37 26.35
C ALA A 624 11.50 14.17 25.52
N TYR A 625 10.59 13.27 25.13
CA TYR A 625 10.90 12.11 24.31
C TYR A 625 11.30 12.52 22.88
N LEU A 626 10.51 13.39 22.25
CA LEU A 626 10.76 13.88 20.89
C LEU A 626 12.05 14.72 20.81
N ALA A 627 12.37 15.46 21.87
CA ALA A 627 13.64 16.19 21.99
C ALA A 627 14.85 15.28 22.33
N MET A 628 14.62 13.98 22.54
CA MET A 628 15.62 13.01 23.01
C MET A 628 16.32 13.44 24.32
N ASP A 629 15.64 14.22 25.16
CA ASP A 629 16.15 14.69 26.45
C ASP A 629 15.83 13.67 27.54
N TRP A 630 16.71 12.68 27.69
CA TRP A 630 16.56 11.64 28.71
C TRP A 630 16.51 12.20 30.14
N ARG A 631 17.10 13.37 30.42
CA ARG A 631 17.07 13.98 31.76
C ARG A 631 15.70 14.57 32.05
N ALA A 632 15.14 15.35 31.12
CA ALA A 632 13.77 15.85 31.23
C ALA A 632 12.75 14.71 31.34
N LEU A 633 12.96 13.64 30.58
CA LEU A 633 12.08 12.48 30.61
C LEU A 633 12.18 11.71 31.95
N THR A 634 13.39 11.54 32.49
CA THR A 634 13.63 11.00 33.84
C THR A 634 12.98 11.86 34.94
N ASN A 635 12.85 13.16 34.72
CA ASN A 635 12.17 14.08 35.66
C ASN A 635 10.64 13.95 35.65
N CYS A 636 10.07 13.18 34.73
CA CYS A 636 8.65 12.82 34.78
C CYS A 636 8.37 11.67 35.77
N TYR A 637 9.42 10.97 36.22
CA TYR A 637 9.34 9.86 37.17
C TYR A 637 9.58 10.35 38.60
N ALA A 638 8.79 9.85 39.54
CA ALA A 638 8.87 10.18 40.96
C ALA A 638 10.21 9.71 41.56
N ALA A 639 10.69 10.39 42.61
CA ALA A 639 11.94 10.00 43.27
C ALA A 639 11.89 8.59 43.85
N GLY A 640 10.71 8.16 44.32
CA GLY A 640 10.44 6.80 44.79
C GLY A 640 9.86 5.86 43.74
N TYR A 641 10.09 6.10 42.45
CA TYR A 641 9.60 5.24 41.38
C TYR A 641 10.12 3.80 41.52
N GLU A 642 9.22 2.83 41.33
CA GLU A 642 9.53 1.41 41.24
C GLU A 642 8.53 0.76 40.28
N ASP A 643 9.00 0.07 39.24
CA ASP A 643 8.13 -0.63 38.28
C ASP A 643 7.82 -2.08 38.70
N ALA A 644 7.00 -2.77 37.88
CA ALA A 644 6.59 -4.15 38.15
C ALA A 644 7.75 -5.17 38.24
N ASN A 645 8.93 -4.84 37.71
CA ASN A 645 10.13 -5.66 37.76
C ASN A 645 11.06 -5.27 38.93
N GLY A 646 10.67 -4.29 39.74
CA GLY A 646 11.49 -3.75 40.84
C GLY A 646 12.56 -2.77 40.38
N PHE A 647 12.48 -2.22 39.16
CA PHE A 647 13.45 -1.23 38.71
C PHE A 647 13.06 0.18 39.16
N HIS A 648 14.07 0.94 39.58
CA HIS A 648 13.92 2.28 40.15
C HIS A 648 14.23 3.39 39.14
N ARG A 649 14.09 4.64 39.57
CA ARG A 649 14.29 5.84 38.73
C ARG A 649 15.68 5.88 38.06
N GLU A 650 16.72 5.38 38.71
CA GLU A 650 18.08 5.33 38.15
C GLU A 650 18.17 4.38 36.95
N TYR A 651 17.40 3.30 36.96
CA TYR A 651 17.32 2.38 35.83
C TYR A 651 16.66 3.06 34.63
N VAL A 652 15.52 3.72 34.85
CA VAL A 652 14.78 4.47 33.83
C VAL A 652 15.70 5.46 33.11
N SER A 653 16.45 6.23 33.89
CA SER A 653 17.45 7.18 33.41
C SER A 653 18.47 6.55 32.46
N ARG A 654 19.08 5.43 32.87
CA ARG A 654 20.09 4.71 32.08
C ARG A 654 19.49 4.12 30.81
N ALA A 655 18.29 3.56 30.90
CA ALA A 655 17.62 2.93 29.77
C ALA A 655 17.20 3.95 28.69
N TRP A 656 16.65 5.11 29.08
CA TRP A 656 16.36 6.19 28.12
C TRP A 656 17.61 6.77 27.49
N LYS A 657 18.67 6.98 28.28
CA LYS A 657 19.96 7.41 27.77
C LYS A 657 20.50 6.43 26.73
N TRP A 658 20.38 5.12 26.97
CA TRP A 658 20.80 4.09 26.04
C TRP A 658 19.94 4.06 24.77
N TRP A 659 18.62 4.20 24.90
CA TRP A 659 17.69 4.28 23.78
C TRP A 659 18.05 5.45 22.84
N PHE A 660 18.20 6.66 23.37
CA PHE A 660 18.52 7.84 22.55
C PHE A 660 19.94 7.84 21.98
N ARG A 661 20.89 7.10 22.57
CA ARG A 661 22.23 6.90 21.98
C ARG A 661 22.22 6.05 20.72
N ARG A 662 21.23 5.18 20.56
CA ARG A 662 21.19 4.15 19.50
C ARG A 662 20.28 4.49 18.34
N ASN A 663 19.48 5.55 18.48
CA ASN A 663 18.45 5.89 17.54
C ASN A 663 18.66 7.34 17.09
N ASN A 664 18.24 7.64 15.87
CA ASN A 664 18.55 8.88 15.17
C ASN A 664 17.40 9.89 15.25
N LYS A 665 16.16 9.39 15.32
CA LYS A 665 14.94 10.19 15.40
C LYS A 665 13.89 9.43 16.20
N THR A 666 13.02 10.14 16.90
CA THR A 666 12.06 9.54 17.84
C THR A 666 10.64 10.06 17.61
N PHE A 667 9.65 9.17 17.75
CA PHE A 667 8.23 9.46 17.62
C PHE A 667 7.45 8.85 18.79
N LEU A 668 6.40 9.52 19.25
CA LEU A 668 5.58 9.03 20.35
C LEU A 668 4.10 9.16 20.04
N LEU A 669 3.47 8.02 19.75
CA LEU A 669 2.03 7.90 19.67
C LEU A 669 1.50 7.52 21.06
N ARG A 670 0.46 8.21 21.51
CA ARG A 670 -0.20 7.91 22.80
C ARG A 670 -1.70 7.97 22.66
N GLN A 671 -2.39 7.07 23.35
CA GLN A 671 -3.85 7.05 23.39
C GLN A 671 -4.32 6.56 24.76
N ILE A 672 -5.23 7.30 25.38
CA ILE A 672 -5.80 6.92 26.67
C ILE A 672 -6.89 5.88 26.44
N ARG A 673 -6.77 4.75 27.14
CA ARG A 673 -7.75 3.65 27.13
C ARG A 673 -8.75 3.80 28.25
N ASN A 674 -8.28 4.10 29.45
CA ASN A 674 -9.11 4.11 30.65
C ASN A 674 -8.49 4.97 31.75
N TRP A 675 -9.33 5.69 32.47
CA TRP A 675 -9.00 6.39 33.70
C TRP A 675 -9.51 5.59 34.92
N ASN A 676 -8.72 5.50 35.98
CA ASN A 676 -9.14 4.89 37.24
C ASN A 676 -8.75 5.78 38.42
N PHE A 677 -9.77 6.23 39.17
CA PHE A 677 -9.67 7.09 40.35
C PHE A 677 -9.96 6.36 41.68
N ASP A 678 -10.12 5.04 41.68
CA ASP A 678 -10.51 4.24 42.86
C ASP A 678 -9.58 4.45 44.06
N LEU A 679 -8.29 4.70 43.80
CA LEU A 679 -7.26 4.90 44.82
C LEU A 679 -7.04 6.38 45.18
N TYR A 680 -7.72 7.31 44.51
CA TYR A 680 -7.42 8.73 44.61
C TYR A 680 -7.70 9.28 46.01
N GLU A 681 -8.87 8.98 46.59
CA GLU A 681 -9.23 9.44 47.95
C GLU A 681 -8.31 8.87 49.04
N GLU A 682 -7.83 7.63 48.87
CA GLU A 682 -7.01 6.95 49.88
C GLU A 682 -5.52 7.34 49.79
N THR A 683 -5.00 7.54 48.58
CA THR A 683 -3.56 7.63 48.31
C THR A 683 -3.13 8.87 47.54
N GLY A 684 -4.08 9.58 46.93
CA GLY A 684 -3.84 10.65 45.98
C GLY A 684 -3.31 10.17 44.62
N SER A 685 -3.40 8.86 44.34
CA SER A 685 -2.91 8.26 43.09
C SER A 685 -4.03 8.02 42.09
N VAL A 686 -3.68 8.15 40.80
CA VAL A 686 -4.58 7.89 39.67
C VAL A 686 -3.90 6.88 38.75
N ASP A 687 -4.61 5.81 38.38
CA ASP A 687 -4.13 4.84 37.40
C ASP A 687 -4.71 5.18 36.03
N VAL A 688 -3.84 5.31 35.03
CA VAL A 688 -4.24 5.54 33.64
C VAL A 688 -3.74 4.40 32.78
N THR A 689 -4.64 3.71 32.11
CA THR A 689 -4.27 2.72 31.08
C THR A 689 -4.17 3.45 29.75
N MET A 690 -3.04 3.30 29.07
CA MET A 690 -2.79 3.98 27.81
C MET A 690 -1.96 3.12 26.86
N LEU A 691 -2.23 3.24 25.57
CA LEU A 691 -1.23 2.97 24.55
C LEU A 691 -0.16 4.06 24.68
N LEU A 692 1.09 3.66 24.86
CA LEU A 692 2.23 4.58 24.86
C LEU A 692 3.33 3.97 24.01
N PHE A 693 3.37 4.40 22.76
CA PHE A 693 4.16 3.79 21.71
C PHE A 693 5.38 4.64 21.40
N CYS A 694 6.49 4.30 22.05
CA CYS A 694 7.77 4.98 21.89
C CYS A 694 8.51 4.35 20.72
N VAL A 695 8.42 5.00 19.56
CA VAL A 695 9.06 4.58 18.31
C VAL A 695 10.32 5.39 18.07
N ALA A 696 11.29 4.79 17.41
CA ALA A 696 12.47 5.50 16.96
C ALA A 696 12.97 4.93 15.63
N MET A 697 13.61 5.77 14.84
CA MET A 697 14.38 5.35 13.69
C MET A 697 15.79 5.00 14.11
N ARG A 698 16.26 3.84 13.66
CA ARG A 698 17.63 3.42 13.82
C ARG A 698 18.27 3.25 12.45
N ARG A 699 19.44 3.87 12.35
CA ARG A 699 20.33 3.81 11.20
C ARG A 699 21.69 3.31 11.67
N ASP A 700 22.21 2.25 11.05
CA ASP A 700 23.59 1.81 11.26
C ASP A 700 24.32 1.41 9.97
N ASP A 701 25.66 1.40 10.06
CA ASP A 701 26.62 1.15 8.98
C ASP A 701 27.30 -0.23 9.09
N GLN A 702 26.68 -1.23 9.73
CA GLN A 702 27.17 -2.61 9.72
C GLN A 702 27.08 -3.20 8.29
N PRO A 703 27.81 -4.29 7.92
CA PRO A 703 28.00 -4.67 6.51
C PRO A 703 26.71 -4.92 5.70
N PHE A 704 25.59 -5.09 6.41
CA PHE A 704 24.22 -4.98 5.91
C PHE A 704 23.65 -3.72 6.58
N GLY A 705 23.51 -2.61 5.85
CA GLY A 705 23.02 -1.36 6.44
C GLY A 705 21.64 -1.60 7.04
N TYR A 706 21.39 -1.09 8.25
CA TYR A 706 20.06 -1.12 8.85
C TYR A 706 19.46 0.27 8.82
N ASP A 707 18.32 0.45 8.15
CA ASP A 707 17.50 1.67 8.18
C ASP A 707 16.04 1.30 8.48
N GLY A 708 15.69 1.23 9.76
CA GLY A 708 14.41 0.68 10.18
C GLY A 708 13.84 1.28 11.46
N LEU A 709 12.54 1.08 11.63
CA LEU A 709 11.80 1.46 12.82
C LEU A 709 12.04 0.45 13.94
N VAL A 710 12.35 0.97 15.13
CA VAL A 710 12.38 0.22 16.37
C VAL A 710 11.38 0.81 17.34
N ARG A 711 10.81 -0.03 18.21
CA ARG A 711 9.78 0.41 19.16
C ARG A 711 9.93 -0.21 20.54
N ILE A 712 9.46 0.52 21.54
CA ILE A 712 9.13 0.02 22.86
C ILE A 712 7.79 0.62 23.33
N PRO A 713 6.98 -0.12 24.10
CA PRO A 713 7.20 -1.50 24.46
C PRO A 713 6.90 -2.47 23.28
N ARG A 714 7.50 -3.67 23.34
CA ARG A 714 7.42 -4.69 22.27
C ARG A 714 6.36 -5.74 22.50
N HIS A 715 5.75 -5.80 23.68
CA HIS A 715 4.65 -6.72 23.93
C HIS A 715 3.44 -6.38 23.07
N LYS A 716 2.64 -7.41 22.78
CA LYS A 716 1.41 -7.30 21.99
C LYS A 716 0.52 -6.21 22.59
N GLY A 717 0.15 -5.23 21.77
CA GLY A 717 -0.71 -4.10 22.14
C GLY A 717 -0.03 -2.83 22.59
N ALA A 718 1.19 -2.93 23.09
CA ALA A 718 1.94 -1.81 23.65
C ALA A 718 1.17 -0.95 24.69
N GLU A 719 0.19 -1.55 25.38
CA GLU A 719 -0.57 -0.88 26.43
C GLU A 719 0.15 -0.96 27.78
N LEU A 720 0.07 0.13 28.53
CA LEU A 720 0.74 0.33 29.80
C LEU A 720 -0.25 0.90 30.81
N ARG A 721 -0.19 0.41 32.05
CA ARG A 721 -0.80 1.08 33.19
C ARG A 721 0.21 2.01 33.84
N CYS A 722 -0.08 3.31 33.81
CA CYS A 722 0.73 4.37 34.40
C CYS A 722 0.06 4.88 35.68
N ARG A 723 0.72 4.72 36.83
CA ARG A 723 0.26 5.29 38.10
C ARG A 723 0.86 6.67 38.31
N TRP A 724 0.01 7.67 38.51
CA TRP A 724 0.39 9.05 38.73
C TRP A 724 0.11 9.46 40.17
N ARG A 725 0.95 10.32 40.74
CA ARG A 725 0.68 10.99 42.03
C ARG A 725 1.24 12.41 42.01
N LYS A 726 0.54 13.32 42.69
CA LYS A 726 0.98 14.70 42.87
C LYS A 726 1.98 14.81 44.02
N GLU A 727 3.16 15.39 43.75
CA GLU A 727 4.18 15.74 44.74
C GLU A 727 4.46 17.25 44.64
N GLY A 728 3.99 18.01 45.63
CA GLY A 728 3.94 19.48 45.52
C GLY A 728 2.92 19.91 44.46
N ASP A 729 3.34 20.74 43.50
CA ASP A 729 2.47 21.27 42.45
C ASP A 729 2.52 20.46 41.13
N ARG A 730 3.22 19.32 41.11
CA ARG A 730 3.47 18.53 39.89
C ARG A 730 3.08 17.07 40.05
N TRP A 731 2.55 16.48 38.98
CA TRP A 731 2.28 15.04 38.89
C TRP A 731 3.50 14.27 38.39
N TYR A 732 3.74 13.10 38.96
CA TYR A 732 4.85 12.23 38.61
C TYR A 732 4.39 10.79 38.39
N LEU A 733 5.06 10.09 37.48
CA LEU A 733 4.93 8.64 37.31
C LEU A 733 5.55 7.93 38.52
N GLN A 734 4.72 7.19 39.25
CA GLN A 734 5.16 6.39 40.39
C GLN A 734 5.44 4.94 40.03
N ASN A 735 4.71 4.41 39.05
CA ASN A 735 4.83 3.04 38.59
C ASN A 735 4.35 2.93 37.13
N THR A 736 4.99 2.05 36.36
CA THR A 736 4.48 1.57 35.07
C THR A 736 4.40 0.05 35.08
N THR A 737 3.34 -0.49 34.49
CA THR A 737 3.16 -1.94 34.31
C THR A 737 2.68 -2.24 32.89
N PRO A 738 3.46 -2.98 32.06
CA PRO A 738 4.85 -3.40 32.29
C PRO A 738 5.83 -2.21 32.43
N SER A 739 7.09 -2.50 32.72
CA SER A 739 8.14 -1.47 32.88
C SER A 739 8.35 -0.67 31.59
N LEU A 740 8.29 0.67 31.69
CA LEU A 740 8.69 1.58 30.62
C LEU A 740 9.76 2.56 31.12
N PRO A 741 10.97 2.57 30.53
CA PRO A 741 11.44 1.74 29.41
C PRO A 741 11.86 0.34 29.89
N ASN A 742 11.91 -0.63 28.98
CA ASN A 742 12.43 -1.98 29.26
C ASN A 742 13.77 -2.20 28.53
N LEU A 743 14.87 -2.30 29.27
CA LEU A 743 16.20 -2.49 28.71
C LEU A 743 16.36 -3.84 28.00
N GLU A 744 15.67 -4.89 28.42
CA GLU A 744 15.69 -6.19 27.71
C GLU A 744 15.15 -6.02 26.30
N GLU A 745 14.04 -5.30 26.15
CA GLU A 745 13.45 -5.00 24.85
C GLU A 745 14.36 -4.10 24.00
N ILE A 746 15.03 -3.12 24.63
CA ILE A 746 16.00 -2.25 23.97
C ILE A 746 17.24 -3.04 23.49
N LEU A 747 17.68 -4.05 24.25
CA LEU A 747 18.88 -4.84 24.00
C LEU A 747 18.66 -6.11 23.17
N TRP A 748 17.42 -6.46 22.84
CA TRP A 748 17.10 -7.65 22.03
C TRP A 748 17.86 -7.69 20.69
N ASN A 749 18.12 -6.53 20.07
CA ASN A 749 18.99 -6.40 18.90
C ASN A 749 20.40 -5.91 19.30
N SER A 750 21.06 -6.60 20.22
CA SER A 750 22.40 -6.21 20.70
C SER A 750 23.49 -6.50 19.65
N ARG A 751 24.30 -5.49 19.35
CA ARG A 751 25.43 -5.53 18.41
C ARG A 751 26.62 -6.26 19.03
N PRO A 752 27.51 -6.86 18.22
CA PRO A 752 28.82 -7.30 18.71
C PRO A 752 29.63 -6.17 19.38
N MET A 753 29.48 -4.91 18.94
CA MET A 753 30.14 -3.74 19.55
C MET A 753 29.53 -3.30 20.88
N ASP A 754 28.25 -3.60 21.14
CA ASP A 754 27.61 -3.32 22.43
C ASP A 754 28.27 -4.10 23.58
N LYS A 755 28.99 -5.19 23.25
CA LYS A 755 29.77 -5.98 24.20
C LYS A 755 31.11 -5.33 24.58
N ASN A 756 31.54 -4.32 23.83
CA ASN A 756 32.84 -3.65 24.00
C ASN A 756 32.69 -2.24 24.58
N GLU A 757 31.49 -1.65 24.57
CA GLU A 757 31.22 -0.38 25.24
C GLU A 757 31.22 -0.58 26.76
N ARG A 758 32.15 0.10 27.43
CA ARG A 758 32.14 0.23 28.89
C ARG A 758 31.50 1.58 29.23
N LEU A 759 30.39 1.55 29.95
CA LEU A 759 29.84 2.75 30.61
C LEU A 759 30.96 3.36 31.46
N ILE A 760 31.21 4.66 31.30
CA ILE A 760 32.24 5.37 32.07
C ILE A 760 31.52 6.18 33.17
N PRO A 761 31.59 5.75 34.44
CA PRO A 761 31.07 6.55 35.54
C PRO A 761 31.70 7.95 35.53
N GLU A 762 30.94 8.98 35.95
CA GLU A 762 31.30 10.42 35.98
C GLU A 762 31.14 11.20 34.66
N ILE A 763 31.36 10.57 33.50
CA ILE A 763 30.99 11.17 32.19
C ILE A 763 29.53 10.86 31.87
N ASP A 764 29.08 9.69 32.33
CA ASP A 764 27.76 9.15 32.03
C ASP A 764 26.68 9.33 33.12
N GLU A 765 27.02 9.98 34.23
CA GLU A 765 26.08 10.54 35.23
C GLU A 765 25.83 12.03 34.93
#